data_AF-A0A090AQ10-F1
#
_entry.id   AF-A0A090AQ10-F1
#
_cell.length_a   1.000
_cell.length_b   1.000
_cell.length_c   1.000
_cell.angle_alpha   90.00
_cell.angle_beta   90.00
_cell.angle_gamma   90.00
#
_symmetry.space_group_name_H-M   'P 1'
#
loop_
_entity.id
_entity.type
_entity.pdbx_description
1 polymer ?
#
loop_
_entity_poly.entity_id
_entity_poly.type
_entity_poly.pdbx_seq_one_letter_code
_entity_poly.pdbx_strand_id
1 'polypeptide(L)'
;MPSVLAATDCTRTNSQNSRAECQALVNFYNSTDGEHWSDSPSNNWNVTNTPCTWAGITCNNGRVIKIDRKDKNLKGSIPDLSTLTELQYLDLSKNHLNGSIEIPNSLTQLRNLQLDHNQLTGAIPDLSHLEFLEVLYLGDNLLEEGTIPEWIKNLTRLRTLGLSNSQRIGTIPEWINSLATLKYLQLDHNQLTGSIPNLSYLIQLKWLFLNNNRLTGSIPDLSKSTTLEILSLESNNLSGSIPTSLSNLTNLTHLNLGYNRLIAQDETLLNFLNGKNPTWKQTQTVPPTDIKTKTLSKNSVEVSWTPILYTGDGGYYQVKYATIPNGSYTPTTSTTADKNATNYIVNELLPDTTYYFVIETYTPPHQLNQNELVSELSPPISANTTVTPLPTPLSSNPLNPDESTNKSSPPVSATTTLTPPPIPLSSNPLNPDESTSKSSSPVPATTTVTLPPTPLSSNPLNPDESTNKSSSPMPATTAVTPTLVPLSPTMNLTIAFGGDGHGQVTTNPSGLDCDSHEQKCSYSYETASWVELIATPAAYSEFTGWVGYQSDCDDGKLFMSDYRYCMAYFERLRFPLTVTIVGQGKVNSMPTGIECGTQCRYRFELNTQVTLMTTPDTHWQFKQWQGDCDAKGLVIMNKEKQCEAIFVTVSSDTSGVPLTPHSDTNFSIDPAIYSNIPNEGVPPLVVNPGFYNFDNLTVGNLSPAQVITVTNAGNTDLQLGQLTVSSNEFILAEACSNQILSAGNHCAATVSFQPQLAGVKTAYLAIPIDNPKQTTVTVVTLTGKGDIMTDPTRLTGNTSYLVGDDTISSPLLVTFMSPLAAAVTPAGVELNWEIAATNRNQIAEIHLWKAQAVKGNCPEDIHQYDPKTAVELANQPHLDYQGTNTTCYGLQVIEYNGDVTWYITQAR
;
A
#
# COMPACT_ATOMS: atom_id res chain seq x y z
N MET A 1 -64.71 -1.75 -15.42
CA MET A 1 -63.78 -1.80 -14.27
C MET A 1 -62.79 -2.91 -14.55
N PRO A 2 -61.47 -2.68 -14.51
CA PRO A 2 -60.52 -3.79 -14.33
C PRO A 2 -60.77 -4.41 -12.95
N SER A 3 -60.70 -5.73 -12.84
CA SER A 3 -60.78 -6.42 -11.55
C SER A 3 -59.50 -6.15 -10.77
N VAL A 4 -59.62 -5.59 -9.56
CA VAL A 4 -58.53 -5.61 -8.59
C VAL A 4 -58.27 -7.07 -8.26
N LEU A 5 -57.12 -7.58 -8.72
CA LEU A 5 -56.65 -8.90 -8.33
C LEU A 5 -56.26 -8.83 -6.85
N ALA A 6 -56.73 -9.78 -6.05
CA ALA A 6 -56.42 -9.80 -4.63
C ALA A 6 -54.92 -10.07 -4.42
N ALA A 7 -54.32 -9.37 -3.46
CA ALA A 7 -52.94 -9.60 -3.06
C ALA A 7 -52.72 -11.07 -2.61
N THR A 8 -51.49 -11.54 -2.68
CA THR A 8 -51.16 -12.95 -2.46
C THR A 8 -51.45 -13.40 -1.04
N ASP A 9 -52.26 -14.45 -0.93
CA ASP A 9 -52.56 -15.15 0.32
C ASP A 9 -51.65 -16.38 0.45
N CYS A 10 -50.47 -16.15 1.03
CA CYS A 10 -49.50 -17.19 1.34
C CYS A 10 -50.04 -18.29 2.27
N THR A 11 -51.18 -18.10 2.95
CA THR A 11 -51.76 -19.18 3.77
C THR A 11 -52.22 -20.37 2.92
N ARG A 12 -52.49 -20.14 1.62
CA ARG A 12 -53.06 -21.12 0.68
C ARG A 12 -52.01 -21.99 -0.01
N THR A 13 -50.74 -21.89 0.37
CA THR A 13 -49.65 -22.78 -0.10
C THR A 13 -49.66 -24.13 0.60
N ASN A 14 -49.21 -25.19 -0.08
CA ASN A 14 -49.36 -26.58 0.36
C ASN A 14 -48.46 -27.03 1.53
N SER A 15 -47.51 -26.21 2.00
CA SER A 15 -46.63 -26.57 3.14
C SER A 15 -46.26 -25.34 3.98
N GLN A 16 -45.84 -25.58 5.23
CA GLN A 16 -45.37 -24.52 6.13
C GLN A 16 -44.11 -23.81 5.58
N ASN A 17 -43.18 -24.56 4.97
CA ASN A 17 -41.97 -23.97 4.38
C ASN A 17 -42.34 -23.12 3.15
N SER A 18 -43.20 -23.64 2.26
CA SER A 18 -43.70 -22.87 1.10
C SER A 18 -44.47 -21.60 1.52
N ARG A 19 -45.12 -21.60 2.69
CA ARG A 19 -45.77 -20.41 3.27
C ARG A 19 -44.74 -19.37 3.73
N ALA A 20 -43.66 -19.81 4.37
CA ALA A 20 -42.57 -18.94 4.82
C ALA A 20 -41.83 -18.31 3.62
N GLU A 21 -41.46 -19.11 2.61
CA GLU A 21 -40.83 -18.62 1.38
C GLU A 21 -41.73 -17.66 0.61
N CYS A 22 -43.03 -17.97 0.51
CA CYS A 22 -44.03 -17.06 -0.06
C CYS A 22 -44.06 -15.72 0.68
N GLN A 23 -44.06 -15.74 2.02
CA GLN A 23 -44.07 -14.50 2.81
C GLN A 23 -42.77 -13.70 2.63
N ALA A 24 -41.61 -14.34 2.57
CA ALA A 24 -40.35 -13.67 2.27
C ALA A 24 -40.34 -13.02 0.88
N LEU A 25 -40.91 -13.68 -0.14
CA LEU A 25 -41.05 -13.08 -1.47
C LEU A 25 -42.10 -11.96 -1.53
N VAL A 26 -43.19 -12.01 -0.75
CA VAL A 26 -44.12 -10.88 -0.58
C VAL A 26 -43.44 -9.71 0.14
N ASN A 27 -42.63 -9.98 1.16
CA ASN A 27 -41.84 -8.96 1.85
C ASN A 27 -40.83 -8.30 0.90
N PHE A 28 -40.15 -9.09 0.07
CA PHE A 28 -39.24 -8.63 -0.98
C PHE A 28 -39.93 -7.73 -2.01
N TYR A 29 -41.11 -8.11 -2.48
CA TYR A 29 -41.92 -7.26 -3.36
C TYR A 29 -42.25 -5.92 -2.69
N ASN A 30 -42.68 -5.95 -1.42
CA ASN A 30 -43.08 -4.75 -0.69
C ASN A 30 -41.89 -3.83 -0.32
N SER A 31 -40.73 -4.37 0.06
CA SER A 31 -39.57 -3.57 0.48
C SER A 31 -38.77 -2.97 -0.68
N THR A 32 -38.93 -3.51 -1.90
CA THR A 32 -38.15 -3.11 -3.08
C THR A 32 -38.95 -2.35 -4.15
N ASP A 33 -40.06 -1.70 -3.76
CA ASP A 33 -40.98 -0.90 -4.62
C ASP A 33 -41.69 -1.71 -5.73
N GLY A 34 -42.20 -2.90 -5.37
CA GLY A 34 -42.76 -3.92 -6.27
C GLY A 34 -43.80 -3.44 -7.28
N GLU A 35 -44.68 -2.53 -6.88
CA GLU A 35 -45.73 -2.00 -7.76
C GLU A 35 -45.15 -1.17 -8.93
N HIS A 36 -43.95 -0.59 -8.76
CA HIS A 36 -43.27 0.28 -9.72
C HIS A 36 -42.05 -0.37 -10.39
N TRP A 37 -41.84 -1.68 -10.23
CA TRP A 37 -40.87 -2.45 -11.01
C TRP A 37 -41.17 -2.33 -12.52
N SER A 38 -40.13 -2.36 -13.36
CA SER A 38 -40.26 -2.10 -14.81
C SER A 38 -41.04 -3.15 -15.61
N ASP A 39 -41.33 -4.32 -15.02
CA ASP A 39 -42.19 -5.37 -15.57
C ASP A 39 -43.55 -5.52 -14.83
N SER A 40 -43.85 -4.61 -13.89
CA SER A 40 -45.14 -4.55 -13.19
C SER A 40 -46.26 -4.07 -14.14
N PRO A 41 -47.50 -4.59 -14.03
CA PRO A 41 -47.95 -5.74 -13.22
C PRO A 41 -47.81 -7.09 -13.95
N SER A 42 -47.19 -7.13 -15.13
CA SER A 42 -47.11 -8.32 -16.00
C SER A 42 -46.29 -9.48 -15.44
N ASN A 43 -45.46 -9.19 -14.43
CA ASN A 43 -44.56 -10.13 -13.75
C ASN A 43 -45.27 -11.17 -12.86
N ASN A 44 -46.58 -11.01 -12.60
CA ASN A 44 -47.42 -11.85 -11.73
C ASN A 44 -47.04 -11.89 -10.23
N TRP A 45 -46.08 -11.07 -9.79
CA TRP A 45 -45.70 -10.98 -8.38
C TRP A 45 -46.85 -10.42 -7.53
N ASN A 46 -46.99 -10.93 -6.30
CA ASN A 46 -48.06 -10.57 -5.36
C ASN A 46 -49.50 -10.74 -5.91
N VAL A 47 -49.69 -11.36 -7.09
CA VAL A 47 -50.98 -11.57 -7.77
C VAL A 47 -51.44 -13.03 -7.74
N THR A 48 -50.54 -13.99 -7.52
CA THR A 48 -50.87 -15.42 -7.47
C THR A 48 -50.33 -16.11 -6.22
N ASN A 49 -51.07 -17.09 -5.70
CA ASN A 49 -50.64 -17.90 -4.54
C ASN A 49 -49.61 -18.99 -4.92
N THR A 50 -48.85 -18.78 -6.00
CA THR A 50 -47.88 -19.72 -6.56
C THR A 50 -46.56 -19.01 -6.90
N PRO A 51 -45.72 -18.65 -5.92
CA PRO A 51 -44.51 -17.84 -6.16
C PRO A 51 -43.55 -18.43 -7.20
N CYS A 52 -43.54 -19.76 -7.36
CA CYS A 52 -42.81 -20.46 -8.41
C CYS A 52 -43.25 -20.15 -9.86
N THR A 53 -44.30 -19.34 -10.06
CA THR A 53 -44.76 -18.82 -11.37
C THR A 53 -44.52 -17.32 -11.54
N TRP A 54 -43.84 -16.66 -10.59
CA TRP A 54 -43.54 -15.23 -10.66
C TRP A 54 -42.28 -14.96 -11.49
N ALA A 55 -42.26 -13.87 -12.25
CA ALA A 55 -41.17 -13.59 -13.19
C ALA A 55 -39.83 -13.36 -12.47
N GLY A 56 -38.85 -14.24 -12.75
CA GLY A 56 -37.54 -14.24 -12.10
C GLY A 56 -37.38 -15.27 -10.98
N ILE A 57 -38.46 -15.93 -10.54
CA ILE A 57 -38.38 -17.04 -9.58
C ILE A 57 -38.14 -18.36 -10.32
N THR A 58 -37.34 -19.25 -9.74
CA THR A 58 -37.34 -20.68 -10.11
C THR A 58 -37.33 -21.54 -8.85
N CYS A 59 -38.12 -22.62 -8.87
CA CYS A 59 -38.23 -23.55 -7.77
C CYS A 59 -37.78 -24.96 -8.15
N ASN A 60 -37.22 -25.69 -7.18
CA ASN A 60 -37.00 -27.13 -7.26
C ASN A 60 -37.91 -27.81 -6.22
N ASN A 61 -38.70 -28.81 -6.63
CA ASN A 61 -39.67 -29.51 -5.76
C ASN A 61 -40.58 -28.59 -4.91
N GLY A 62 -40.89 -27.38 -5.40
CA GLY A 62 -41.71 -26.39 -4.69
C GLY A 62 -40.99 -25.56 -3.62
N ARG A 63 -39.65 -25.61 -3.57
CA ARG A 63 -38.76 -24.73 -2.79
C ARG A 63 -38.09 -23.72 -3.73
N VAL A 64 -37.93 -22.46 -3.31
CA VAL A 64 -37.26 -21.41 -4.10
C VAL A 64 -35.75 -21.67 -4.19
N ILE A 65 -35.21 -21.78 -5.41
CA ILE A 65 -33.75 -21.97 -5.66
C ILE A 65 -33.08 -20.83 -6.42
N LYS A 66 -33.86 -19.95 -7.07
CA LYS A 66 -33.36 -18.82 -7.84
C LYS A 66 -34.28 -17.60 -7.71
N ILE A 67 -33.68 -16.43 -7.50
CA ILE A 67 -34.26 -15.10 -7.67
C ILE A 67 -33.42 -14.34 -8.70
N ASP A 68 -34.08 -13.77 -9.70
CA ASP A 68 -33.46 -13.02 -10.80
C ASP A 68 -34.33 -11.80 -11.13
N ARG A 69 -33.91 -10.66 -10.58
CA ARG A 69 -34.56 -9.35 -10.71
C ARG A 69 -33.58 -8.30 -11.23
N LYS A 70 -32.57 -8.75 -12.00
CA LYS A 70 -31.58 -7.92 -12.70
C LYS A 70 -32.25 -6.89 -13.59
N ASP A 71 -31.87 -5.61 -13.49
CA ASP A 71 -32.39 -4.52 -14.33
C ASP A 71 -33.94 -4.40 -14.30
N LYS A 72 -34.52 -4.23 -13.11
CA LYS A 72 -35.99 -4.19 -12.89
C LYS A 72 -36.52 -2.96 -12.14
N ASN A 73 -35.69 -1.93 -11.92
CA ASN A 73 -36.04 -0.70 -11.20
C ASN A 73 -36.49 -0.97 -9.73
N LEU A 74 -35.87 -1.94 -9.06
CA LEU A 74 -36.06 -2.17 -7.61
C LEU A 74 -35.47 -0.98 -6.82
N LYS A 75 -36.17 -0.54 -5.77
CA LYS A 75 -35.74 0.57 -4.89
C LYS A 75 -36.02 0.27 -3.42
N GLY A 76 -35.12 0.64 -2.53
CA GLY A 76 -35.24 0.33 -1.10
C GLY A 76 -34.34 -0.84 -0.70
N SER A 77 -34.54 -1.41 0.49
CA SER A 77 -33.62 -2.40 1.04
C SER A 77 -33.96 -3.85 0.68
N ILE A 78 -32.90 -4.66 0.62
CA ILE A 78 -32.99 -6.12 0.63
C ILE A 78 -33.51 -6.52 2.02
N PRO A 79 -34.65 -7.23 2.13
CA PRO A 79 -35.19 -7.66 3.42
C PRO A 79 -34.62 -9.03 3.82
N ASP A 80 -34.96 -9.50 5.02
CA ASP A 80 -34.58 -10.85 5.45
C ASP A 80 -35.07 -11.95 4.49
N LEU A 81 -34.11 -12.66 3.90
CA LEU A 81 -34.32 -13.82 3.02
C LEU A 81 -34.11 -15.16 3.74
N SER A 82 -33.93 -15.18 5.07
CA SER A 82 -33.47 -16.34 5.87
C SER A 82 -34.25 -17.64 5.65
N THR A 83 -35.53 -17.55 5.28
CA THR A 83 -36.41 -18.69 5.02
C THR A 83 -36.14 -19.42 3.70
N LEU A 84 -35.42 -18.79 2.77
CA LEU A 84 -35.13 -19.30 1.41
C LEU A 84 -33.94 -20.28 1.40
N THR A 85 -33.94 -21.28 2.27
CA THR A 85 -32.75 -22.12 2.57
C THR A 85 -32.15 -22.88 1.37
N GLU A 86 -32.90 -23.06 0.28
CA GLU A 86 -32.43 -23.75 -0.94
C GLU A 86 -31.88 -22.78 -2.02
N LEU A 87 -31.86 -21.47 -1.74
CA LEU A 87 -31.48 -20.43 -2.69
C LEU A 87 -30.02 -20.59 -3.13
N GLN A 88 -29.83 -20.82 -4.43
CA GLN A 88 -28.54 -21.03 -5.08
C GLN A 88 -28.12 -19.85 -5.97
N TYR A 89 -29.07 -19.02 -6.38
CA TYR A 89 -28.83 -17.91 -7.30
C TYR A 89 -29.64 -16.69 -6.87
N LEU A 90 -28.97 -15.58 -6.61
CA LEU A 90 -29.55 -14.28 -6.30
C LEU A 90 -28.90 -13.20 -7.18
N ASP A 91 -29.63 -12.74 -8.19
CA ASP A 91 -29.21 -11.63 -9.06
C ASP A 91 -30.20 -10.46 -8.91
N LEU A 92 -29.73 -9.42 -8.23
CA LEU A 92 -30.43 -8.16 -7.98
C LEU A 92 -29.69 -6.96 -8.62
N SER A 93 -28.73 -7.23 -9.49
CA SER A 93 -27.84 -6.20 -10.04
C SER A 93 -28.54 -5.23 -10.99
N LYS A 94 -27.95 -4.05 -11.18
CA LYS A 94 -28.47 -2.97 -12.04
C LYS A 94 -29.85 -2.48 -11.59
N ASN A 95 -29.95 -2.11 -10.32
CA ASN A 95 -31.16 -1.57 -9.70
C ASN A 95 -30.82 -0.31 -8.87
N HIS A 96 -31.71 0.08 -7.97
CA HIS A 96 -31.55 1.21 -7.05
C HIS A 96 -31.78 0.76 -5.59
N LEU A 97 -31.33 -0.46 -5.28
CA LEU A 97 -31.38 -1.00 -3.92
C LEU A 97 -30.40 -0.27 -3.00
N ASN A 98 -30.78 -0.05 -1.75
CA ASN A 98 -29.99 0.73 -0.79
C ASN A 98 -29.96 0.08 0.61
N GLY A 99 -29.17 0.65 1.51
CA GLY A 99 -28.89 0.09 2.83
C GLY A 99 -27.78 -0.95 2.83
N SER A 100 -27.60 -1.63 3.96
CA SER A 100 -26.59 -2.65 4.20
C SER A 100 -26.75 -3.89 3.31
N ILE A 101 -25.63 -4.55 2.97
CA ILE A 101 -25.67 -5.91 2.43
C ILE A 101 -25.91 -6.87 3.60
N GLU A 102 -27.10 -7.46 3.66
CA GLU A 102 -27.48 -8.45 4.67
C GLU A 102 -27.84 -9.78 3.99
N ILE A 103 -26.93 -10.75 4.10
CA ILE A 103 -27.09 -12.11 3.55
C ILE A 103 -27.15 -13.10 4.73
N PRO A 104 -28.34 -13.63 5.07
CA PRO A 104 -28.50 -14.48 6.25
C PRO A 104 -27.69 -15.77 6.21
N ASN A 105 -27.12 -16.14 7.36
CA ASN A 105 -26.27 -17.34 7.53
C ASN A 105 -26.95 -18.67 7.16
N SER A 106 -28.28 -18.70 6.98
CA SER A 106 -29.02 -19.87 6.49
C SER A 106 -28.87 -20.12 4.99
N LEU A 107 -28.43 -19.13 4.19
CA LEU A 107 -28.33 -19.20 2.72
C LEU A 107 -27.08 -19.93 2.22
N THR A 108 -26.64 -20.96 2.95
CA THR A 108 -25.44 -21.79 2.69
C THR A 108 -25.37 -22.40 1.29
N GLN A 109 -26.49 -22.49 0.56
CA GLN A 109 -26.55 -23.07 -0.78
C GLN A 109 -26.21 -22.08 -1.91
N LEU A 110 -25.97 -20.80 -1.61
CA LEU A 110 -25.67 -19.78 -2.62
C LEU A 110 -24.42 -20.13 -3.45
N ARG A 111 -24.59 -20.11 -4.78
CA ARG A 111 -23.55 -20.27 -5.80
C ARG A 111 -23.30 -18.99 -6.58
N ASN A 112 -24.32 -18.14 -6.70
CA ASN A 112 -24.24 -16.87 -7.41
C ASN A 112 -24.91 -15.78 -6.57
N LEU A 113 -24.13 -14.74 -6.25
CA LEU A 113 -24.58 -13.51 -5.61
C LEU A 113 -24.14 -12.33 -6.48
N GLN A 114 -25.10 -11.66 -7.11
CA GLN A 114 -24.92 -10.47 -7.93
C GLN A 114 -25.75 -9.32 -7.34
N LEU A 115 -25.07 -8.37 -6.69
CA LEU A 115 -25.64 -7.16 -6.10
C LEU A 115 -25.08 -5.88 -6.74
N ASP A 116 -24.29 -6.02 -7.80
CA ASP A 116 -23.57 -4.93 -8.45
C ASP A 116 -24.48 -3.88 -9.11
N HIS A 117 -23.96 -2.68 -9.36
CA HIS A 117 -24.70 -1.54 -9.94
C HIS A 117 -25.98 -1.23 -9.14
N ASN A 118 -25.81 -0.83 -7.88
CA ASN A 118 -26.89 -0.46 -6.96
C ASN A 118 -26.46 0.76 -6.11
N GLN A 119 -27.20 1.05 -5.03
CA GLN A 119 -26.94 2.14 -4.07
C GLN A 119 -26.69 1.57 -2.66
N LEU A 120 -26.17 0.34 -2.57
CA LEU A 120 -25.92 -0.35 -1.30
C LEU A 120 -24.75 0.31 -0.56
N THR A 121 -24.86 0.38 0.76
CA THR A 121 -23.99 1.15 1.66
C THR A 121 -23.41 0.29 2.77
N GLY A 122 -22.41 0.80 3.48
CA GLY A 122 -21.78 0.11 4.61
C GLY A 122 -20.57 -0.74 4.18
N ALA A 123 -19.88 -1.30 5.16
CA ALA A 123 -18.79 -2.25 4.93
C ALA A 123 -19.29 -3.54 4.25
N ILE A 124 -18.38 -4.23 3.53
CA ILE A 124 -18.67 -5.54 2.97
C ILE A 124 -18.76 -6.57 4.13
N PRO A 125 -19.90 -7.26 4.32
CA PRO A 125 -20.07 -8.23 5.40
C PRO A 125 -19.19 -9.48 5.22
N ASP A 126 -19.01 -10.25 6.29
CA ASP A 126 -18.39 -11.57 6.21
C ASP A 126 -19.34 -12.58 5.53
N LEU A 127 -18.93 -13.08 4.37
CA LEU A 127 -19.65 -14.10 3.58
C LEU A 127 -18.93 -15.46 3.57
N SER A 128 -18.01 -15.72 4.49
CA SER A 128 -17.24 -16.98 4.60
C SER A 128 -18.11 -18.24 4.71
N HIS A 129 -19.32 -18.11 5.25
CA HIS A 129 -20.30 -19.19 5.36
C HIS A 129 -20.88 -19.66 4.01
N LEU A 130 -20.62 -18.93 2.91
CA LEU A 130 -21.05 -19.29 1.55
C LEU A 130 -20.03 -20.20 0.86
N GLU A 131 -19.67 -21.33 1.48
CA GLU A 131 -18.64 -22.28 0.98
C GLU A 131 -18.89 -22.81 -0.45
N PHE A 132 -20.13 -22.68 -0.95
CA PHE A 132 -20.55 -23.10 -2.29
C PHE A 132 -20.48 -21.98 -3.34
N LEU A 133 -20.06 -20.77 -2.98
CA LEU A 133 -20.10 -19.60 -3.86
C LEU A 133 -19.12 -19.73 -5.04
N GLU A 134 -19.66 -19.57 -6.24
CA GLU A 134 -18.93 -19.62 -7.52
C GLU A 134 -18.86 -18.25 -8.20
N VAL A 135 -19.79 -17.33 -7.89
CA VAL A 135 -19.84 -15.97 -8.43
C VAL A 135 -20.19 -14.98 -7.32
N LEU A 136 -19.33 -13.98 -7.13
CA LEU A 136 -19.55 -12.82 -6.25
C LEU A 136 -19.33 -11.52 -7.03
N TYR A 137 -20.38 -10.72 -7.17
CA TYR A 137 -20.33 -9.36 -7.71
C TYR A 137 -20.98 -8.40 -6.71
N LEU A 138 -20.17 -7.46 -6.19
CA LEU A 138 -20.61 -6.38 -5.28
C LEU A 138 -20.26 -4.98 -5.81
N GLY A 139 -19.60 -4.90 -6.97
CA GLY A 139 -19.10 -3.66 -7.57
C GLY A 139 -20.16 -2.61 -7.89
N ASP A 140 -19.72 -1.38 -8.18
CA ASP A 140 -20.61 -0.26 -8.53
C ASP A 140 -21.72 -0.02 -7.47
N ASN A 141 -21.29 0.22 -6.24
CA ASN A 141 -22.13 0.49 -5.07
C ASN A 141 -21.51 1.59 -4.18
N LEU A 142 -22.26 2.08 -3.19
CA LEU A 142 -21.86 3.12 -2.24
C LEU A 142 -21.23 2.53 -0.97
N LEU A 143 -20.43 1.47 -1.13
CA LEU A 143 -19.80 0.71 -0.04
C LEU A 143 -18.72 1.53 0.68
N GLU A 144 -18.61 1.35 1.99
CA GLU A 144 -17.61 2.04 2.82
C GLU A 144 -16.19 1.60 2.44
N GLU A 145 -15.26 2.58 2.36
CA GLU A 145 -13.85 2.35 2.06
C GLU A 145 -13.22 1.27 2.94
N GLY A 146 -12.36 0.43 2.34
CA GLY A 146 -11.62 -0.60 3.06
C GLY A 146 -10.82 -1.51 2.15
N THR A 147 -10.10 -2.46 2.72
CA THR A 147 -9.29 -3.42 1.94
C THR A 147 -10.14 -4.46 1.22
N ILE A 148 -9.50 -5.31 0.41
CA ILE A 148 -10.11 -6.55 -0.11
C ILE A 148 -10.22 -7.55 1.06
N PRO A 149 -11.44 -7.96 1.48
CA PRO A 149 -11.61 -8.73 2.71
C PRO A 149 -10.93 -10.11 2.69
N GLU A 150 -10.19 -10.45 3.74
CA GLU A 150 -9.41 -11.68 3.82
C GLU A 150 -10.26 -12.96 3.79
N TRP A 151 -11.50 -12.93 4.28
CA TRP A 151 -12.40 -14.08 4.29
C TRP A 151 -12.69 -14.65 2.89
N ILE A 152 -12.49 -13.85 1.83
CA ILE A 152 -12.62 -14.29 0.43
C ILE A 152 -11.67 -15.46 0.11
N LYS A 153 -10.50 -15.56 0.78
CA LYS A 153 -9.55 -16.67 0.60
C LYS A 153 -10.16 -18.07 0.87
N ASN A 154 -11.22 -18.13 1.68
CA ASN A 154 -11.89 -19.38 2.03
C ASN A 154 -12.85 -19.86 0.92
N LEU A 155 -13.26 -18.97 0.00
CA LEU A 155 -14.20 -19.25 -1.09
C LEU A 155 -13.51 -19.95 -2.26
N THR A 156 -12.88 -21.10 -2.01
CA THR A 156 -12.02 -21.84 -2.96
C THR A 156 -12.72 -22.29 -4.27
N ARG A 157 -14.06 -22.23 -4.33
CA ARG A 157 -14.88 -22.50 -5.52
C ARG A 157 -15.13 -21.28 -6.41
N LEU A 158 -14.69 -20.09 -5.99
CA LEU A 158 -15.02 -18.82 -6.63
C LEU A 158 -14.39 -18.70 -8.02
N ARG A 159 -15.25 -18.66 -9.04
CA ARG A 159 -14.91 -18.50 -10.47
C ARG A 159 -14.92 -17.03 -10.90
N THR A 160 -15.63 -16.19 -10.16
CA THR A 160 -15.81 -14.76 -10.46
C THR A 160 -15.76 -13.93 -9.19
N LEU A 161 -14.88 -12.94 -9.15
CA LEU A 161 -14.82 -11.90 -8.12
C LEU A 161 -14.86 -10.53 -8.80
N GLY A 162 -15.94 -9.78 -8.56
CA GLY A 162 -16.10 -8.41 -9.04
C GLY A 162 -16.33 -7.44 -7.87
N LEU A 163 -15.29 -6.67 -7.56
CA LEU A 163 -15.25 -5.58 -6.58
C LEU A 163 -14.84 -4.25 -7.25
N SER A 164 -15.10 -4.10 -8.55
CA SER A 164 -14.84 -2.87 -9.30
C SER A 164 -15.62 -1.69 -8.71
N ASN A 165 -15.08 -0.47 -8.78
CA ASN A 165 -15.76 0.75 -8.32
C ASN A 165 -16.38 0.61 -6.91
N SER A 166 -15.58 0.16 -5.95
CA SER A 166 -16.03 -0.24 -4.60
C SER A 166 -15.22 0.41 -3.47
N GLN A 167 -14.51 1.51 -3.74
CA GLN A 167 -13.62 2.20 -2.78
C GLN A 167 -12.61 1.24 -2.10
N ARG A 168 -12.05 0.26 -2.82
CA ARG A 168 -11.04 -0.63 -2.25
C ARG A 168 -9.68 0.06 -2.13
N ILE A 169 -9.07 0.01 -0.96
CA ILE A 169 -7.73 0.52 -0.64
C ILE A 169 -6.75 -0.61 -0.30
N GLY A 170 -5.47 -0.27 -0.15
CA GLY A 170 -4.40 -1.23 0.17
C GLY A 170 -3.99 -2.09 -1.01
N THR A 171 -3.27 -3.18 -0.76
CA THR A 171 -2.70 -4.04 -1.81
C THR A 171 -3.68 -5.10 -2.31
N ILE A 172 -3.43 -5.64 -3.50
CA ILE A 172 -4.02 -6.92 -3.94
C ILE A 172 -3.31 -8.04 -3.15
N PRO A 173 -3.98 -8.80 -2.28
CA PRO A 173 -3.28 -9.74 -1.40
C PRO A 173 -2.76 -10.98 -2.13
N GLU A 174 -1.57 -11.46 -1.74
CA GLU A 174 -0.97 -12.71 -2.27
C GLU A 174 -1.86 -13.94 -2.10
N TRP A 175 -2.77 -13.96 -1.10
CA TRP A 175 -3.72 -15.06 -0.91
C TRP A 175 -4.70 -15.24 -2.07
N ILE A 176 -4.82 -14.27 -3.00
CA ILE A 176 -5.64 -14.40 -4.21
C ILE A 176 -5.28 -15.66 -5.02
N ASN A 177 -4.02 -16.10 -4.93
CA ASN A 177 -3.52 -17.34 -5.55
C ASN A 177 -4.16 -18.64 -5.02
N SER A 178 -4.80 -18.62 -3.84
CA SER A 178 -5.56 -19.77 -3.33
C SER A 178 -6.80 -20.08 -4.19
N LEU A 179 -7.31 -19.08 -4.92
CA LEU A 179 -8.51 -19.17 -5.75
C LEU A 179 -8.19 -19.75 -7.14
N ALA A 180 -7.55 -20.92 -7.20
CA ALA A 180 -7.14 -21.57 -8.46
C ALA A 180 -8.30 -21.98 -9.41
N THR A 181 -9.56 -21.75 -9.00
CA THR A 181 -10.77 -21.90 -9.83
C THR A 181 -11.24 -20.59 -10.49
N LEU A 182 -10.62 -19.45 -10.15
CA LEU A 182 -10.97 -18.10 -10.60
C LEU A 182 -10.73 -17.91 -12.10
N LYS A 183 -11.69 -17.26 -12.76
CA LYS A 183 -11.75 -17.02 -14.21
C LYS A 183 -11.89 -15.55 -14.54
N TYR A 184 -12.58 -14.80 -13.70
CA TYR A 184 -12.80 -13.37 -13.90
C TYR A 184 -12.48 -12.65 -12.59
N LEU A 185 -11.47 -11.79 -12.63
CA LEU A 185 -11.07 -10.94 -11.52
C LEU A 185 -11.23 -9.48 -11.96
N GLN A 186 -12.13 -8.75 -11.29
CA GLN A 186 -12.45 -7.36 -11.57
C GLN A 186 -12.27 -6.56 -10.28
N LEU A 187 -11.21 -5.74 -10.26
CA LEU A 187 -10.81 -4.88 -9.14
C LEU A 187 -10.55 -3.44 -9.63
N ASP A 188 -10.96 -3.13 -10.85
CA ASP A 188 -10.76 -1.85 -11.53
C ASP A 188 -11.55 -0.69 -10.91
N HIS A 189 -11.14 0.54 -11.20
CA HIS A 189 -11.75 1.77 -10.65
C HIS A 189 -11.75 1.80 -9.10
N ASN A 190 -10.62 1.46 -8.48
CA ASN A 190 -10.43 1.47 -7.03
C ASN A 190 -9.18 2.30 -6.66
N GLN A 191 -8.78 2.26 -5.38
CA GLN A 191 -7.62 2.97 -4.83
C GLN A 191 -6.49 2.00 -4.45
N LEU A 192 -6.40 0.83 -5.11
CA LEU A 192 -5.46 -0.23 -4.75
C LEU A 192 -4.01 0.20 -5.05
N THR A 193 -3.10 -0.09 -4.12
CA THR A 193 -1.69 0.31 -4.14
C THR A 193 -0.74 -0.90 -4.19
N GLY A 194 0.56 -0.64 -4.34
CA GLY A 194 1.59 -1.69 -4.34
C GLY A 194 1.61 -2.52 -5.63
N SER A 195 2.42 -3.58 -5.63
CA SER A 195 2.62 -4.45 -6.79
C SER A 195 1.47 -5.42 -7.02
N ILE A 196 1.23 -5.77 -8.28
CA ILE A 196 0.38 -6.92 -8.63
C ILE A 196 1.09 -8.20 -8.13
N PRO A 197 0.44 -9.04 -7.29
CA PRO A 197 1.04 -10.26 -6.77
C PRO A 197 1.33 -11.30 -7.86
N ASN A 198 2.10 -12.33 -7.54
CA ASN A 198 2.45 -13.39 -8.49
C ASN A 198 1.24 -14.28 -8.83
N LEU A 199 0.47 -13.93 -9.87
CA LEU A 199 -0.78 -14.63 -10.25
C LEU A 199 -0.59 -16.02 -10.92
N SER A 200 0.60 -16.63 -10.87
CA SER A 200 0.93 -17.84 -11.66
C SER A 200 0.10 -19.10 -11.33
N TYR A 201 -0.62 -19.11 -10.20
CA TYR A 201 -1.56 -20.18 -9.83
C TYR A 201 -2.95 -20.02 -10.47
N LEU A 202 -3.30 -18.83 -10.98
CA LEU A 202 -4.59 -18.53 -11.61
C LEU A 202 -4.63 -19.01 -13.08
N ILE A 203 -4.40 -20.31 -13.28
CA ILE A 203 -4.28 -20.94 -14.61
C ILE A 203 -5.59 -20.99 -15.41
N GLN A 204 -6.74 -20.71 -14.77
CA GLN A 204 -8.06 -20.63 -15.41
C GLN A 204 -8.51 -19.18 -15.70
N LEU A 205 -7.66 -18.19 -15.40
CA LEU A 205 -7.99 -16.78 -15.56
C LEU A 205 -8.23 -16.44 -17.04
N LYS A 206 -9.37 -15.81 -17.31
CA LYS A 206 -9.84 -15.35 -18.61
C LYS A 206 -9.80 -13.83 -18.69
N TRP A 207 -10.37 -13.14 -17.71
CA TRP A 207 -10.37 -11.67 -17.68
C TRP A 207 -9.72 -11.16 -16.39
N LEU A 208 -8.80 -10.21 -16.55
CA LEU A 208 -8.14 -9.50 -15.47
C LEU A 208 -8.28 -7.99 -15.69
N PHE A 209 -9.13 -7.35 -14.89
CA PHE A 209 -9.32 -5.90 -14.86
C PHE A 209 -8.75 -5.34 -13.55
N LEU A 210 -7.62 -4.64 -13.65
CA LEU A 210 -6.95 -3.94 -12.55
C LEU A 210 -6.75 -2.44 -12.89
N ASN A 211 -7.30 -1.98 -14.00
CA ASN A 211 -7.19 -0.64 -14.52
C ASN A 211 -7.82 0.43 -13.61
N ASN A 212 -7.40 1.68 -13.73
CA ASN A 212 -7.84 2.79 -12.88
C ASN A 212 -7.65 2.48 -11.38
N ASN A 213 -6.39 2.24 -10.99
CA ASN A 213 -5.93 2.02 -9.62
C ASN A 213 -4.60 2.76 -9.39
N ARG A 214 -3.94 2.58 -8.24
CA ARG A 214 -2.63 3.17 -7.91
C ARG A 214 -1.51 2.12 -7.83
N LEU A 215 -1.62 1.03 -8.61
CA LEU A 215 -0.68 -0.10 -8.56
C LEU A 215 0.70 0.30 -9.10
N THR A 216 1.75 -0.27 -8.53
CA THR A 216 3.17 0.05 -8.80
C THR A 216 3.99 -1.19 -9.19
N GLY A 217 5.25 -1.00 -9.56
CA GLY A 217 6.14 -2.10 -9.92
C GLY A 217 5.82 -2.72 -11.29
N SER A 218 6.38 -3.89 -11.55
CA SER A 218 6.30 -4.57 -12.84
C SER A 218 5.04 -5.43 -13.00
N ILE A 219 4.68 -5.72 -14.25
CA ILE A 219 3.68 -6.74 -14.57
C ILE A 219 4.29 -8.13 -14.26
N PRO A 220 3.64 -8.99 -13.46
CA PRO A 220 4.13 -10.33 -13.15
C PRO A 220 4.05 -11.27 -14.37
N ASP A 221 4.71 -12.44 -14.30
CA ASP A 221 4.61 -13.42 -15.38
C ASP A 221 3.23 -14.10 -15.43
N LEU A 222 2.39 -13.65 -16.36
CA LEU A 222 1.06 -14.21 -16.62
C LEU A 222 1.10 -15.45 -17.54
N SER A 223 2.27 -15.96 -17.93
CA SER A 223 2.41 -17.06 -18.91
C SER A 223 1.63 -18.35 -18.59
N LYS A 224 1.32 -18.59 -17.31
CA LYS A 224 0.55 -19.76 -16.85
C LYS A 224 -0.95 -19.63 -17.12
N SER A 225 -1.49 -18.41 -17.14
CA SER A 225 -2.88 -18.11 -17.46
C SER A 225 -3.13 -18.15 -18.97
N THR A 226 -2.83 -19.29 -19.61
CA THR A 226 -2.97 -19.47 -21.07
C THR A 226 -4.41 -19.33 -21.59
N THR A 227 -5.41 -19.32 -20.69
CA THR A 227 -6.81 -19.01 -20.97
C THR A 227 -7.14 -17.51 -21.00
N LEU A 228 -6.18 -16.62 -20.79
CA LEU A 228 -6.43 -15.18 -20.68
C LEU A 228 -6.88 -14.58 -22.03
N GLU A 229 -8.07 -14.00 -22.02
CA GLU A 229 -8.77 -13.38 -23.15
C GLU A 229 -8.74 -11.84 -23.07
N ILE A 230 -8.71 -11.28 -21.85
CA ILE A 230 -8.73 -9.84 -21.60
C ILE A 230 -7.76 -9.50 -20.47
N LEU A 231 -6.88 -8.53 -20.72
CA LEU A 231 -5.97 -7.93 -19.73
C LEU A 231 -6.07 -6.41 -19.80
N SER A 232 -6.56 -5.77 -18.74
CA SER A 232 -6.66 -4.32 -18.62
C SER A 232 -5.93 -3.84 -17.36
N LEU A 233 -4.83 -3.12 -17.57
CA LEU A 233 -3.93 -2.60 -16.54
C LEU A 233 -3.73 -1.07 -16.67
N GLU A 234 -4.48 -0.42 -17.56
CA GLU A 234 -4.28 1.00 -17.86
C GLU A 234 -4.54 1.91 -16.65
N SER A 235 -3.99 3.13 -16.72
CA SER A 235 -4.26 4.18 -15.73
C SER A 235 -3.91 3.73 -14.31
N ASN A 236 -2.65 3.29 -14.19
CA ASN A 236 -1.98 2.86 -12.97
C ASN A 236 -0.59 3.52 -12.93
N ASN A 237 0.25 3.13 -11.97
CA ASN A 237 1.62 3.61 -11.81
C ASN A 237 2.66 2.49 -12.02
N LEU A 238 2.32 1.47 -12.83
CA LEU A 238 3.20 0.32 -13.13
C LEU A 238 4.42 0.76 -13.93
N SER A 239 5.59 0.18 -13.65
CA SER A 239 6.88 0.55 -14.25
C SER A 239 7.73 -0.65 -14.65
N GLY A 240 8.84 -0.39 -15.35
CA GLY A 240 9.78 -1.42 -15.77
C GLY A 240 9.35 -2.20 -17.02
N SER A 241 10.04 -3.31 -17.27
CA SER A 241 9.88 -4.09 -18.51
C SER A 241 8.63 -4.95 -18.51
N ILE A 242 7.84 -4.83 -19.58
CA ILE A 242 6.74 -5.77 -19.88
C ILE A 242 7.35 -7.17 -20.12
N PRO A 243 6.86 -8.25 -19.48
CA PRO A 243 7.38 -9.60 -19.69
C PRO A 243 7.26 -10.06 -21.14
N THR A 244 8.37 -10.55 -21.73
CA THR A 244 8.36 -11.16 -23.08
C THR A 244 7.44 -12.37 -23.18
N SER A 245 7.28 -13.08 -22.06
CA SER A 245 6.37 -14.21 -21.90
C SER A 245 4.89 -13.88 -22.13
N LEU A 246 4.50 -12.59 -22.06
CA LEU A 246 3.14 -12.13 -22.38
C LEU A 246 2.75 -12.44 -23.84
N SER A 247 3.73 -12.51 -24.74
CA SER A 247 3.52 -12.89 -26.15
C SER A 247 3.02 -14.33 -26.34
N ASN A 248 3.18 -15.21 -25.34
CA ASN A 248 2.68 -16.58 -25.36
C ASN A 248 1.15 -16.67 -25.12
N LEU A 249 0.49 -15.58 -24.72
CA LEU A 249 -0.95 -15.54 -24.47
C LEU A 249 -1.74 -15.44 -25.79
N THR A 250 -1.75 -16.54 -26.54
CA THR A 250 -2.37 -16.65 -27.88
C THR A 250 -3.88 -16.38 -27.88
N ASN A 251 -4.57 -16.67 -26.77
CA ASN A 251 -5.99 -16.40 -26.58
C ASN A 251 -6.32 -14.93 -26.27
N LEU A 252 -5.33 -14.07 -26.03
CA LEU A 252 -5.55 -12.69 -25.58
C LEU A 252 -6.22 -11.87 -26.71
N THR A 253 -7.49 -11.55 -26.57
CA THR A 253 -8.28 -10.78 -27.54
C THR A 253 -8.21 -9.27 -27.30
N HIS A 254 -8.17 -8.85 -26.04
CA HIS A 254 -8.05 -7.46 -25.63
C HIS A 254 -6.87 -7.27 -24.67
N LEU A 255 -6.09 -6.21 -24.91
CA LEU A 255 -4.98 -5.81 -24.07
C LEU A 255 -5.01 -4.29 -23.93
N ASN A 256 -5.00 -3.79 -22.69
CA ASN A 256 -4.79 -2.38 -22.42
C ASN A 256 -3.74 -2.17 -21.33
N LEU A 257 -2.74 -1.36 -21.67
CA LEU A 257 -1.55 -1.05 -20.85
C LEU A 257 -1.31 0.47 -20.80
N GLY A 258 -2.25 1.29 -21.28
CA GLY A 258 -2.05 2.72 -21.43
C GLY A 258 -1.85 3.45 -20.09
N TYR A 259 -1.35 4.68 -20.15
CA TYR A 259 -1.22 5.58 -18.99
C TYR A 259 -0.49 4.92 -17.80
N ASN A 260 0.72 4.45 -18.04
CA ASN A 260 1.62 3.81 -17.09
C ASN A 260 3.07 4.26 -17.36
N ARG A 261 4.08 3.57 -16.81
CA ARG A 261 5.53 3.84 -16.97
C ARG A 261 6.29 2.64 -17.57
N LEU A 262 5.60 1.86 -18.42
CA LEU A 262 6.08 0.57 -18.90
C LEU A 262 7.03 0.71 -20.11
N ILE A 263 8.06 -0.14 -20.15
CA ILE A 263 9.01 -0.23 -21.28
C ILE A 263 8.98 -1.63 -21.91
N ALA A 264 9.37 -1.72 -23.19
CA ALA A 264 9.63 -2.99 -23.87
C ALA A 264 10.69 -2.79 -24.97
N GLN A 265 11.64 -3.73 -25.04
CA GLN A 265 12.78 -3.70 -25.97
C GLN A 265 12.81 -4.90 -26.92
N ASP A 266 12.25 -6.04 -26.53
CA ASP A 266 12.21 -7.26 -27.35
C ASP A 266 11.32 -7.10 -28.59
N GLU A 267 11.85 -7.43 -29.77
CA GLU A 267 11.14 -7.23 -31.04
C GLU A 267 9.89 -8.12 -31.20
N THR A 268 9.90 -9.33 -30.64
CA THR A 268 8.75 -10.26 -30.73
C THR A 268 7.59 -9.78 -29.86
N LEU A 269 7.90 -9.34 -28.64
CA LEU A 269 6.96 -8.68 -27.73
C LEU A 269 6.46 -7.36 -28.33
N LEU A 270 7.33 -6.53 -28.91
CA LEU A 270 6.93 -5.27 -29.53
C LEU A 270 5.93 -5.50 -30.68
N ASN A 271 6.16 -6.49 -31.53
CA ASN A 271 5.23 -6.84 -32.60
C ASN A 271 3.90 -7.39 -32.07
N PHE A 272 3.92 -8.22 -31.02
CA PHE A 272 2.72 -8.67 -30.32
C PHE A 272 1.91 -7.50 -29.72
N LEU A 273 2.56 -6.64 -28.93
CA LEU A 273 1.93 -5.50 -28.27
C LEU A 273 1.33 -4.53 -29.29
N ASN A 274 2.08 -4.16 -30.33
CA ASN A 274 1.58 -3.28 -31.39
C ASN A 274 0.39 -3.89 -32.16
N GLY A 275 0.34 -5.23 -32.29
CA GLY A 275 -0.78 -5.95 -32.91
C GLY A 275 -2.02 -6.12 -32.02
N LYS A 276 -1.92 -5.90 -30.70
CA LYS A 276 -3.04 -5.99 -29.74
C LYS A 276 -3.51 -4.62 -29.25
N ASN A 277 -2.60 -3.66 -29.08
CA ASN A 277 -2.89 -2.28 -28.68
C ASN A 277 -1.91 -1.33 -29.40
N PRO A 278 -2.23 -0.85 -30.62
CA PRO A 278 -1.30 -0.04 -31.43
C PRO A 278 -0.83 1.27 -30.75
N THR A 279 -1.62 1.77 -29.79
CA THR A 279 -1.41 3.04 -29.09
C THR A 279 -0.59 2.92 -27.80
N TRP A 280 -0.26 1.72 -27.32
CA TRP A 280 0.25 1.52 -25.95
C TRP A 280 1.48 2.39 -25.62
N LYS A 281 2.42 2.55 -26.56
CA LYS A 281 3.63 3.38 -26.41
C LYS A 281 3.36 4.88 -26.30
N GLN A 282 2.25 5.35 -26.84
CA GLN A 282 1.91 6.78 -26.93
C GLN A 282 1.39 7.34 -25.59
N THR A 283 1.31 6.50 -24.55
CA THR A 283 0.75 6.82 -23.24
C THR A 283 1.64 6.31 -22.09
N GLN A 284 2.94 6.06 -22.34
CA GLN A 284 3.89 5.65 -21.30
C GLN A 284 4.79 6.81 -20.87
N THR A 285 4.82 7.11 -19.57
CA THR A 285 5.72 8.10 -18.97
C THR A 285 7.06 7.44 -18.64
N VAL A 286 7.97 7.49 -19.62
CA VAL A 286 9.29 6.84 -19.61
C VAL A 286 10.40 7.90 -19.70
N PRO A 287 11.68 7.61 -19.40
CA PRO A 287 12.76 8.57 -19.67
C PRO A 287 12.95 8.81 -21.18
N PRO A 288 13.44 9.99 -21.60
CA PRO A 288 13.77 10.27 -23.00
C PRO A 288 14.99 9.49 -23.49
N THR A 289 15.19 9.43 -24.81
CA THR A 289 16.22 8.62 -25.47
C THR A 289 17.27 9.45 -26.19
N ASP A 290 18.30 8.81 -26.74
CA ASP A 290 19.38 9.44 -27.53
C ASP A 290 20.10 10.63 -26.86
N ILE A 291 20.20 10.59 -25.53
CA ILE A 291 20.69 11.70 -24.70
C ILE A 291 22.16 11.99 -25.02
N LYS A 292 22.48 13.27 -25.22
CA LYS A 292 23.78 13.82 -25.63
C LYS A 292 24.12 15.06 -24.82
N THR A 293 25.38 15.21 -24.45
CA THR A 293 25.92 16.38 -23.75
C THR A 293 26.81 17.21 -24.66
N LYS A 294 26.87 18.52 -24.40
CA LYS A 294 27.74 19.47 -25.09
C LYS A 294 28.14 20.59 -24.13
N THR A 295 29.40 20.61 -23.71
CA THR A 295 29.95 21.72 -22.91
C THR A 295 29.85 23.03 -23.70
N LEU A 296 29.17 24.02 -23.13
CA LEU A 296 29.05 25.36 -23.72
C LEU A 296 30.10 26.32 -23.16
N SER A 297 30.44 26.16 -21.88
CA SER A 297 31.46 26.96 -21.19
C SER A 297 32.04 26.22 -19.99
N LYS A 298 33.04 26.82 -19.33
CA LYS A 298 33.55 26.35 -18.04
C LYS A 298 32.51 26.36 -16.88
N ASN A 299 31.31 26.88 -17.11
CA ASN A 299 30.23 26.95 -16.11
C ASN A 299 28.87 26.43 -16.64
N SER A 300 28.82 25.88 -17.87
CA SER A 300 27.54 25.44 -18.45
C SER A 300 27.65 24.31 -19.48
N VAL A 301 26.67 23.42 -19.46
CA VAL A 301 26.54 22.24 -20.33
C VAL A 301 25.12 22.20 -20.88
N GLU A 302 25.01 22.04 -22.21
CA GLU A 302 23.76 21.67 -22.87
C GLU A 302 23.57 20.15 -22.78
N VAL A 303 22.41 19.73 -22.29
CA VAL A 303 21.93 18.34 -22.37
C VAL A 303 20.81 18.31 -23.40
N SER A 304 20.81 17.33 -24.30
CA SER A 304 19.87 17.22 -25.42
C SER A 304 19.44 15.77 -25.65
N TRP A 305 18.25 15.52 -26.17
CA TRP A 305 17.63 14.19 -26.25
C TRP A 305 16.53 14.11 -27.32
N THR A 306 16.13 12.88 -27.64
CA THR A 306 14.89 12.58 -28.39
C THR A 306 13.71 12.51 -27.40
N PRO A 307 12.67 13.34 -27.57
CA PRO A 307 11.47 13.31 -26.73
C PRO A 307 10.75 11.96 -26.73
N ILE A 308 10.01 11.67 -25.66
CA ILE A 308 9.15 10.48 -25.60
C ILE A 308 7.92 10.61 -26.50
N LEU A 309 7.29 9.48 -26.84
CA LEU A 309 6.08 9.48 -27.67
C LEU A 309 4.84 10.06 -26.95
N TYR A 310 4.82 10.01 -25.61
CA TYR A 310 3.71 10.54 -24.81
C TYR A 310 3.92 12.01 -24.43
N THR A 311 3.84 12.92 -25.40
CA THR A 311 3.96 14.37 -25.13
C THR A 311 2.63 15.06 -24.76
N GLY A 312 1.50 14.36 -24.88
CA GLY A 312 0.18 14.83 -24.47
C GLY A 312 -0.01 14.97 -22.96
N ASP A 313 -1.18 15.48 -22.55
CA ASP A 313 -1.65 15.53 -21.16
C ASP A 313 -0.77 16.31 -20.16
N GLY A 314 0.17 17.11 -20.66
CA GLY A 314 1.00 18.00 -19.84
C GLY A 314 2.14 17.31 -19.10
N GLY A 315 2.85 18.07 -18.27
CA GLY A 315 4.10 17.66 -17.64
C GLY A 315 5.34 18.03 -18.45
N TYR A 316 6.51 17.55 -18.01
CA TYR A 316 7.82 18.11 -18.37
C TYR A 316 8.94 17.07 -18.22
N TYR A 317 10.13 17.38 -18.73
CA TYR A 317 11.39 16.75 -18.31
C TYR A 317 12.06 17.53 -17.18
N GLN A 318 12.59 16.80 -16.19
CA GLN A 318 13.46 17.32 -15.14
C GLN A 318 14.87 16.76 -15.37
N VAL A 319 15.84 17.64 -15.65
CA VAL A 319 17.25 17.27 -15.68
C VAL A 319 17.78 17.25 -14.25
N LYS A 320 18.63 16.26 -13.93
CA LYS A 320 19.35 16.16 -12.65
C LYS A 320 20.82 15.88 -12.91
N TYR A 321 21.71 16.29 -12.01
CA TYR A 321 23.16 16.14 -12.18
C TYR A 321 23.89 15.79 -10.89
N ALA A 322 25.01 15.06 -11.02
CA ALA A 322 25.92 14.71 -9.94
C ALA A 322 27.38 14.89 -10.38
N THR A 323 28.31 15.09 -9.44
CA THR A 323 29.77 15.12 -9.70
C THR A 323 30.44 13.75 -9.53
N ILE A 324 29.70 12.76 -9.06
CA ILE A 324 30.13 11.37 -8.85
C ILE A 324 29.26 10.48 -9.74
N PRO A 325 29.81 9.52 -10.50
CA PRO A 325 29.01 8.61 -11.30
C PRO A 325 28.07 7.81 -10.38
N ASN A 326 26.76 7.88 -10.66
CA ASN A 326 25.71 7.23 -9.86
C ASN A 326 25.70 7.61 -8.37
N GLY A 327 26.19 8.81 -8.05
CA GLY A 327 25.91 9.47 -6.77
C GLY A 327 24.46 10.00 -6.69
N SER A 328 24.14 10.72 -5.61
CA SER A 328 22.84 11.40 -5.50
C SER A 328 22.76 12.55 -6.51
N TYR A 329 21.70 12.56 -7.33
CA TYR A 329 21.52 13.53 -8.42
C TYR A 329 20.69 14.73 -7.96
N THR A 330 21.29 15.93 -7.98
CA THR A 330 20.63 17.20 -7.68
C THR A 330 19.75 17.64 -8.87
N PRO A 331 18.47 17.98 -8.68
CA PRO A 331 17.64 18.53 -9.75
C PRO A 331 18.09 19.93 -10.17
N THR A 332 17.93 20.26 -11.45
CA THR A 332 18.08 21.63 -11.95
C THR A 332 16.97 22.54 -11.41
N THR A 333 17.29 23.81 -11.18
CA THR A 333 16.41 24.82 -10.57
C THR A 333 15.13 25.13 -11.34
N SER A 334 15.03 24.71 -12.61
CA SER A 334 13.80 24.67 -13.36
C SER A 334 13.70 23.38 -14.19
N THR A 335 12.48 23.07 -14.61
CA THR A 335 12.11 22.00 -15.54
C THR A 335 12.11 22.52 -16.98
N THR A 336 11.82 21.65 -17.94
CA THR A 336 11.42 22.08 -19.30
C THR A 336 9.97 22.57 -19.32
N ALA A 337 9.61 23.40 -20.31
CA ALA A 337 8.27 23.96 -20.41
C ALA A 337 7.18 22.92 -20.74
N ASP A 338 7.55 21.84 -21.44
CA ASP A 338 6.68 20.71 -21.78
C ASP A 338 7.49 19.43 -22.07
N LYS A 339 6.80 18.35 -22.46
CA LYS A 339 7.39 17.08 -22.93
C LYS A 339 7.82 17.10 -24.41
N ASN A 340 7.69 18.20 -25.15
CA ASN A 340 8.19 18.34 -26.53
C ASN A 340 9.62 18.91 -26.58
N ALA A 341 10.09 19.52 -25.48
CA ALA A 341 11.45 20.04 -25.35
C ALA A 341 12.52 18.96 -25.66
N THR A 342 13.54 19.36 -26.43
CA THR A 342 14.63 18.50 -26.93
C THR A 342 15.98 18.78 -26.27
N ASN A 343 16.10 19.86 -25.48
CA ASN A 343 17.30 20.22 -24.74
C ASN A 343 17.00 21.02 -23.47
N TYR A 344 18.02 21.14 -22.63
CA TYR A 344 18.06 22.01 -21.46
C TYR A 344 19.52 22.43 -21.20
N ILE A 345 19.74 23.68 -20.79
CA ILE A 345 21.09 24.19 -20.48
C ILE A 345 21.26 24.27 -18.96
N VAL A 346 22.15 23.44 -18.43
CA VAL A 346 22.55 23.49 -17.03
C VAL A 346 23.64 24.56 -16.89
N ASN A 347 23.40 25.53 -16.01
CA ASN A 347 24.29 26.65 -15.72
C ASN A 347 24.86 26.53 -14.29
N GLU A 348 25.70 27.48 -13.90
CA GLU A 348 26.29 27.59 -12.54
C GLU A 348 27.13 26.37 -12.11
N LEU A 349 27.54 25.54 -13.07
CA LEU A 349 28.42 24.40 -12.86
C LEU A 349 29.83 24.89 -12.46
N LEU A 350 30.55 24.11 -11.65
CA LEU A 350 31.93 24.39 -11.29
C LEU A 350 32.86 24.17 -12.50
N PRO A 351 33.92 24.99 -12.70
CA PRO A 351 34.94 24.75 -13.72
C PRO A 351 35.72 23.46 -13.50
N ASP A 352 36.31 22.95 -14.59
CA ASP A 352 37.25 21.82 -14.60
C ASP A 352 36.74 20.56 -13.87
N THR A 353 35.41 20.39 -13.87
CA THR A 353 34.67 19.35 -13.12
C THR A 353 33.94 18.43 -14.09
N THR A 354 33.96 17.13 -13.81
CA THR A 354 33.12 16.14 -14.51
C THR A 354 31.74 16.11 -13.86
N TYR A 355 30.70 16.27 -14.67
CA TYR A 355 29.30 16.14 -14.27
C TYR A 355 28.64 14.98 -15.01
N TYR A 356 27.78 14.25 -14.32
CA TYR A 356 26.94 13.17 -14.82
C TYR A 356 25.49 13.63 -14.79
N PHE A 357 24.82 13.60 -15.94
CA PHE A 357 23.45 14.08 -16.13
C PHE A 357 22.50 12.91 -16.36
N VAL A 358 21.33 12.99 -15.74
CA VAL A 358 20.19 12.08 -15.95
C VAL A 358 18.92 12.90 -16.16
N ILE A 359 17.90 12.29 -16.77
CA ILE A 359 16.63 12.94 -17.05
C ILE A 359 15.50 12.00 -16.62
N GLU A 360 14.48 12.55 -15.96
CA GLU A 360 13.19 11.90 -15.75
C GLU A 360 12.08 12.70 -16.44
N THR A 361 11.00 12.01 -16.79
CA THR A 361 9.79 12.61 -17.34
C THR A 361 8.69 12.60 -16.30
N TYR A 362 8.06 13.74 -16.09
CA TYR A 362 6.90 13.94 -15.24
C TYR A 362 5.63 14.03 -16.11
N THR A 363 4.52 13.46 -15.65
CA THR A 363 3.17 13.71 -16.20
C THR A 363 2.17 13.80 -15.05
N PRO A 364 1.39 14.90 -14.96
CA PRO A 364 0.45 15.12 -13.87
C PRO A 364 -0.80 14.22 -13.98
N PRO A 365 -1.60 14.12 -12.90
CA PRO A 365 -2.97 13.62 -12.97
C PRO A 365 -3.80 14.36 -14.02
N HIS A 366 -4.63 13.62 -14.76
CA HIS A 366 -5.45 14.13 -15.85
C HIS A 366 -6.70 13.25 -16.04
N GLN A 367 -7.61 13.62 -16.95
CA GLN A 367 -8.91 12.93 -17.10
C GLN A 367 -8.82 11.43 -17.40
N LEU A 368 -7.72 10.97 -18.00
CA LEU A 368 -7.53 9.56 -18.37
C LEU A 368 -6.66 8.79 -17.35
N ASN A 369 -5.98 9.46 -16.42
CA ASN A 369 -5.28 8.82 -15.31
C ASN A 369 -5.17 9.77 -14.10
N GLN A 370 -5.71 9.36 -12.96
CA GLN A 370 -5.67 10.14 -11.72
C GLN A 370 -4.37 9.99 -10.93
N ASN A 371 -3.41 9.18 -11.43
CA ASN A 371 -2.08 9.05 -10.84
C ASN A 371 -1.13 10.13 -11.35
N GLU A 372 -0.25 10.60 -10.48
CA GLU A 372 0.98 11.28 -10.90
C GLU A 372 1.99 10.23 -11.39
N LEU A 373 2.57 10.46 -12.57
CA LEU A 373 3.56 9.57 -13.18
C LEU A 373 4.92 10.26 -13.27
N VAL A 374 5.92 9.73 -12.55
CA VAL A 374 7.33 10.09 -12.69
C VAL A 374 8.09 8.89 -13.23
N SER A 375 8.78 9.04 -14.36
CA SER A 375 9.53 7.94 -14.97
C SER A 375 10.72 7.51 -14.12
N GLU A 376 11.24 6.30 -14.40
CA GLU A 376 12.60 5.97 -13.98
C GLU A 376 13.61 6.97 -14.56
N LEU A 377 14.76 7.13 -13.90
CA LEU A 377 15.88 7.95 -14.39
C LEU A 377 16.43 7.36 -15.71
N SER A 378 16.80 8.24 -16.64
CA SER A 378 17.56 7.85 -17.82
C SER A 378 18.93 7.25 -17.45
N PRO A 379 19.56 6.47 -18.35
CA PRO A 379 20.99 6.19 -18.26
C PRO A 379 21.81 7.49 -18.11
N PRO A 380 22.87 7.51 -17.29
CA PRO A 380 23.67 8.71 -17.05
C PRO A 380 24.62 8.98 -18.21
N ILE A 381 24.80 10.26 -18.53
CA ILE A 381 25.78 10.74 -19.52
C ILE A 381 26.67 11.83 -18.92
N SER A 382 27.97 11.77 -19.19
CA SER A 382 28.94 12.72 -18.62
C SER A 382 29.26 13.93 -19.52
N ALA A 383 29.72 15.01 -18.91
CA ALA A 383 30.41 16.12 -19.59
C ALA A 383 31.44 16.77 -18.66
N ASN A 384 32.48 17.40 -19.23
CA ASN A 384 33.51 18.09 -18.47
C ASN A 384 33.45 19.60 -18.73
N THR A 385 33.51 20.42 -17.68
CA THR A 385 33.49 21.90 -17.75
C THR A 385 34.90 22.50 -17.89
N THR A 386 35.77 21.87 -18.69
CA THR A 386 37.18 22.24 -18.80
C THR A 386 37.41 23.63 -19.36
N VAL A 387 38.36 24.37 -18.79
CA VAL A 387 38.90 25.60 -19.37
C VAL A 387 39.75 25.27 -20.60
N THR A 388 39.32 25.72 -21.78
CA THR A 388 40.15 25.68 -22.99
C THR A 388 41.40 26.55 -22.77
N PRO A 389 42.63 26.02 -22.94
CA PRO A 389 43.83 26.83 -22.84
C PRO A 389 43.81 27.91 -23.93
N LEU A 390 43.82 29.18 -23.53
CA LEU A 390 43.99 30.30 -24.46
C LEU A 390 45.37 30.17 -25.12
N PRO A 391 45.51 30.25 -26.45
CA PRO A 391 46.80 30.18 -27.11
C PRO A 391 47.75 31.25 -26.57
N THR A 392 48.87 30.83 -25.99
CA THR A 392 49.82 31.73 -25.31
C THR A 392 50.44 32.70 -26.33
N PRO A 393 50.36 34.02 -26.11
CA PRO A 393 51.06 34.98 -26.97
C PRO A 393 52.58 34.76 -26.86
N LEU A 394 53.24 34.45 -27.98
CA LEU A 394 54.70 34.33 -28.04
C LEU A 394 55.35 35.69 -27.76
N SER A 395 56.15 35.77 -26.71
CA SER A 395 56.73 37.02 -26.20
C SER A 395 58.21 37.17 -26.52
N SER A 396 58.56 38.19 -27.33
CA SER A 396 59.93 38.70 -27.60
C SER A 396 60.85 37.70 -28.34
N ASN A 397 61.91 38.09 -29.08
CA ASN A 397 62.51 39.36 -29.51
C ASN A 397 63.53 39.03 -30.66
N PRO A 398 64.34 39.95 -31.23
CA PRO A 398 64.14 41.36 -31.58
C PRO A 398 64.49 41.66 -33.07
N LEU A 399 64.33 42.94 -33.47
CA LEU A 399 65.10 43.71 -34.49
C LEU A 399 65.97 42.99 -35.56
N ASN A 400 65.64 43.22 -36.85
CA ASN A 400 66.61 43.71 -37.85
C ASN A 400 65.88 44.46 -39.00
N PRO A 401 66.46 45.51 -39.62
CA PRO A 401 65.86 46.22 -40.77
C PRO A 401 66.44 45.77 -42.14
N ASP A 402 66.15 46.60 -43.16
CA ASP A 402 66.78 46.75 -44.49
C ASP A 402 66.25 45.96 -45.72
N GLU A 403 65.59 46.74 -46.59
CA GLU A 403 65.80 46.87 -48.04
C GLU A 403 65.89 45.66 -49.02
N SER A 404 64.74 45.42 -49.68
CA SER A 404 64.55 45.76 -51.12
C SER A 404 64.75 44.73 -52.27
N THR A 405 64.02 45.03 -53.37
CA THR A 405 64.21 44.69 -54.79
C THR A 405 63.64 43.40 -55.45
N ASN A 406 62.70 43.66 -56.37
CA ASN A 406 62.57 43.13 -57.76
C ASN A 406 62.02 41.70 -58.09
N LYS A 407 60.78 41.74 -58.62
CA LYS A 407 60.35 41.22 -59.95
C LYS A 407 60.38 39.71 -60.27
N SER A 408 59.19 39.16 -60.52
CA SER A 408 58.68 39.00 -61.91
C SER A 408 57.15 38.82 -61.93
N SER A 409 56.48 39.17 -63.05
CA SER A 409 55.00 39.30 -63.17
C SER A 409 54.55 39.46 -64.64
N PRO A 410 53.24 39.46 -64.98
CA PRO A 410 52.06 39.03 -64.21
C PRO A 410 51.53 37.66 -64.70
N PRO A 411 50.56 37.46 -65.64
CA PRO A 411 49.69 38.37 -66.41
C PRO A 411 48.16 38.29 -66.07
N VAL A 412 47.38 39.23 -66.64
CA VAL A 412 46.01 39.12 -67.22
C VAL A 412 45.00 38.10 -66.64
N SER A 413 43.77 38.44 -66.20
CA SER A 413 43.02 39.71 -66.05
C SER A 413 41.73 39.42 -65.21
N ALA A 414 41.31 40.20 -64.20
CA ALA A 414 40.64 41.53 -64.22
C ALA A 414 39.13 41.50 -64.64
N THR A 415 38.11 42.09 -63.97
CA THR A 415 37.89 42.65 -62.60
C THR A 415 36.37 42.94 -62.38
N THR A 416 35.90 43.15 -61.11
CA THR A 416 34.75 44.05 -60.69
C THR A 416 33.29 43.79 -61.16
N THR A 417 32.15 44.21 -60.53
CA THR A 417 31.72 44.62 -59.15
C THR A 417 30.16 44.79 -59.09
N LEU A 418 29.56 44.81 -57.88
CA LEU A 418 28.34 45.57 -57.45
C LEU A 418 26.90 45.24 -57.97
N THR A 419 26.09 44.56 -57.13
CA THR A 419 24.77 44.94 -56.52
C THR A 419 23.57 45.48 -57.41
N PRO A 420 22.31 45.72 -56.90
CA PRO A 420 21.07 44.98 -57.29
C PRO A 420 19.96 45.92 -57.92
N PRO A 421 18.63 45.59 -58.03
CA PRO A 421 17.83 44.37 -57.79
C PRO A 421 17.21 43.79 -59.11
N PRO A 422 15.89 43.79 -59.51
CA PRO A 422 14.60 44.28 -58.98
C PRO A 422 13.52 43.16 -58.74
N ILE A 423 12.21 43.45 -58.92
CA ILE A 423 11.02 42.56 -58.81
C ILE A 423 10.24 42.56 -60.16
N PRO A 424 9.46 41.51 -60.51
CA PRO A 424 8.07 41.76 -60.94
C PRO A 424 7.00 40.78 -60.35
N LEU A 425 5.71 41.03 -60.62
CA LEU A 425 4.54 40.55 -59.89
C LEU A 425 3.55 39.69 -60.71
N SER A 426 2.70 38.94 -59.99
CA SER A 426 1.31 38.51 -60.33
C SER A 426 1.09 37.54 -61.50
N SER A 427 0.27 36.49 -61.34
CA SER A 427 -1.19 36.63 -61.31
C SER A 427 -1.91 35.37 -60.76
N ASN A 428 -3.16 35.57 -60.32
CA ASN A 428 -4.13 34.54 -59.85
C ASN A 428 -5.29 34.48 -60.88
N PRO A 429 -6.24 33.50 -60.90
CA PRO A 429 -7.27 33.40 -59.85
C PRO A 429 -7.94 32.02 -59.60
N LEU A 430 -8.93 32.04 -58.70
CA LEU A 430 -10.08 31.11 -58.49
C LEU A 430 -9.92 29.92 -57.50
N ASN A 431 -10.35 30.19 -56.25
CA ASN A 431 -11.08 29.25 -55.38
C ASN A 431 -12.56 29.18 -55.84
N PRO A 432 -13.41 28.24 -55.34
CA PRO A 432 -13.99 28.30 -53.99
C PRO A 432 -14.06 26.92 -53.28
N ASP A 433 -14.51 26.70 -52.03
CA ASP A 433 -14.68 27.40 -50.71
C ASP A 433 -15.38 26.33 -49.80
N GLU A 434 -15.55 26.32 -48.47
CA GLU A 434 -15.21 27.06 -47.23
C GLU A 434 -15.45 26.02 -46.07
N SER A 435 -15.04 26.10 -44.79
CA SER A 435 -14.02 26.84 -44.01
C SER A 435 -13.95 26.21 -42.58
N THR A 436 -12.76 26.07 -41.97
CA THR A 436 -12.17 26.84 -40.82
C THR A 436 -12.96 26.83 -39.47
N SER A 437 -12.38 27.07 -38.28
CA SER A 437 -11.07 27.66 -37.91
C SER A 437 -10.53 27.16 -36.54
N LYS A 438 -9.27 27.52 -36.20
CA LYS A 438 -8.66 27.31 -34.87
C LYS A 438 -7.68 28.45 -34.51
N SER A 439 -7.82 29.01 -33.30
CA SER A 439 -6.78 29.57 -32.39
C SER A 439 -5.64 30.54 -32.85
N SER A 440 -5.63 31.72 -32.20
CA SER A 440 -4.52 32.31 -31.36
C SER A 440 -3.44 33.30 -31.89
N SER A 441 -3.01 34.20 -30.95
CA SER A 441 -1.65 34.79 -30.75
C SER A 441 -1.21 36.05 -31.56
N PRO A 442 -0.13 36.82 -31.18
CA PRO A 442 0.24 37.35 -29.82
C PRO A 442 1.00 38.75 -29.77
N VAL A 443 1.28 39.28 -28.55
CA VAL A 443 2.32 40.31 -28.09
C VAL A 443 2.42 41.74 -28.71
N PRO A 444 3.20 42.74 -28.16
CA PRO A 444 3.92 42.88 -26.85
C PRO A 444 3.76 44.20 -26.03
N ALA A 445 4.28 44.13 -24.79
CA ALA A 445 4.44 45.06 -23.65
C ALA A 445 4.89 46.54 -23.78
N THR A 446 4.56 47.36 -22.74
CA THR A 446 5.55 48.12 -21.89
C THR A 446 4.97 48.65 -20.56
N THR A 447 5.86 49.10 -19.65
CA THR A 447 5.73 49.62 -18.26
C THR A 447 4.75 50.82 -18.03
N THR A 448 4.28 51.24 -16.83
CA THR A 448 4.85 51.17 -15.44
C THR A 448 3.82 51.51 -14.32
N VAL A 449 3.86 50.79 -13.16
CA VAL A 449 3.72 51.24 -11.73
C VAL A 449 2.45 51.96 -11.17
N THR A 450 2.13 51.62 -9.89
CA THR A 450 1.26 52.26 -8.86
C THR A 450 -0.26 51.96 -8.71
N LEU A 451 -0.70 51.98 -7.44
CA LEU A 451 -2.01 51.68 -6.80
C LEU A 451 -2.35 52.84 -5.81
N PRO A 452 -3.48 52.88 -5.05
CA PRO A 452 -4.92 52.56 -5.28
C PRO A 452 -5.78 53.82 -4.90
N PRO A 453 -6.92 53.87 -4.13
CA PRO A 453 -8.05 52.93 -3.84
C PRO A 453 -9.51 53.51 -3.84
N THR A 454 -10.52 52.69 -4.21
CA THR A 454 -11.92 52.63 -3.62
C THR A 454 -12.95 53.79 -3.91
N PRO A 455 -14.18 53.90 -3.30
CA PRO A 455 -15.47 53.57 -3.97
C PRO A 455 -16.67 54.55 -3.76
N LEU A 456 -17.92 54.25 -4.25
CA LEU A 456 -19.29 54.53 -3.64
C LEU A 456 -20.50 54.34 -4.61
N SER A 457 -21.76 54.50 -4.12
CA SER A 457 -23.08 54.22 -4.80
C SER A 457 -24.21 55.22 -4.35
N SER A 458 -25.55 55.16 -4.60
CA SER A 458 -26.58 54.17 -5.06
C SER A 458 -27.97 54.85 -5.40
N ASN A 459 -29.09 54.08 -5.49
CA ASN A 459 -30.52 54.47 -5.27
C ASN A 459 -31.38 55.04 -6.49
N PRO A 460 -32.72 55.36 -6.42
CA PRO A 460 -33.87 54.41 -6.57
C PRO A 460 -35.22 54.91 -7.26
N LEU A 461 -36.33 54.11 -7.16
CA LEU A 461 -37.82 54.43 -7.11
C LEU A 461 -38.80 54.52 -8.35
N ASN A 462 -39.78 53.57 -8.41
CA ASN A 462 -41.30 53.64 -8.40
C ASN A 462 -42.16 54.53 -9.38
N PRO A 463 -43.54 54.44 -9.46
CA PRO A 463 -44.55 53.51 -8.85
C PRO A 463 -45.76 53.01 -9.73
N ASP A 464 -46.72 52.31 -9.05
CA ASP A 464 -48.14 51.94 -9.35
C ASP A 464 -48.44 50.74 -10.29
N GLU A 465 -49.52 49.91 -10.21
CA GLU A 465 -50.98 49.96 -9.81
C GLU A 465 -51.94 50.51 -10.92
N SER A 466 -53.20 50.07 -11.12
CA SER A 466 -54.19 49.29 -10.32
C SER A 466 -55.16 48.45 -11.23
N THR A 467 -56.28 47.79 -10.84
CA THR A 467 -57.13 47.82 -9.62
C THR A 467 -57.83 46.48 -9.21
N ASN A 468 -59.10 46.18 -9.63
CA ASN A 468 -60.02 45.29 -8.87
C ASN A 468 -61.24 44.73 -9.69
N LYS A 469 -62.09 43.74 -9.27
CA LYS A 469 -61.98 42.52 -8.39
C LYS A 469 -63.38 41.84 -8.17
N SER A 470 -63.61 40.58 -8.58
CA SER A 470 -64.74 39.70 -8.16
C SER A 470 -64.49 38.22 -8.58
N SER A 471 -64.62 37.16 -7.74
CA SER A 471 -64.85 37.08 -6.29
C SER A 471 -64.21 35.84 -5.64
N SER A 472 -63.52 36.04 -4.50
CA SER A 472 -63.13 35.08 -3.45
C SER A 472 -62.35 33.78 -3.79
N PRO A 473 -61.01 33.82 -3.62
CA PRO A 473 -60.21 32.72 -3.08
C PRO A 473 -59.25 33.14 -1.94
N MET A 474 -58.66 32.15 -1.24
CA MET A 474 -57.52 32.21 -0.29
C MET A 474 -57.52 33.23 0.87
N PRO A 475 -57.51 32.76 2.14
CA PRO A 475 -56.91 33.51 3.25
C PRO A 475 -55.38 33.30 3.25
N ALA A 476 -54.60 34.38 3.28
CA ALA A 476 -53.15 34.28 3.44
C ALA A 476 -52.79 33.86 4.87
N THR A 477 -51.99 32.81 5.03
CA THR A 477 -51.37 32.48 6.32
C THR A 477 -50.40 33.57 6.73
N THR A 478 -50.42 33.92 8.02
CA THR A 478 -49.51 34.87 8.67
C THR A 478 -48.06 34.67 8.26
N ALA A 479 -47.34 35.77 8.06
CA ALA A 479 -45.89 35.75 8.02
C ALA A 479 -45.35 35.20 9.35
N VAL A 480 -44.98 33.92 9.35
CA VAL A 480 -44.01 33.40 10.31
C VAL A 480 -42.72 34.14 9.98
N THR A 481 -42.25 34.98 10.89
CA THR A 481 -40.85 35.46 10.86
C THR A 481 -39.96 34.26 10.60
N PRO A 482 -38.97 34.33 9.70
CA PRO A 482 -38.01 33.24 9.60
C PRO A 482 -37.46 33.03 11.00
N THR A 483 -37.76 31.88 11.61
CA THR A 483 -37.02 31.44 12.77
C THR A 483 -35.60 31.37 12.26
N LEU A 484 -34.77 32.33 12.69
CA LEU A 484 -33.35 32.16 12.61
C LEU A 484 -33.08 30.88 13.40
N VAL A 485 -32.93 29.76 12.68
CA VAL A 485 -32.02 28.72 13.11
C VAL A 485 -30.75 29.50 13.43
N PRO A 486 -30.36 29.62 14.72
CA PRO A 486 -29.14 30.34 15.02
C PRO A 486 -28.06 29.65 14.20
N LEU A 487 -27.37 30.41 13.34
CA LEU A 487 -26.18 29.91 12.68
C LEU A 487 -25.35 29.28 13.79
N SER A 488 -25.04 27.98 13.65
CA SER A 488 -24.24 27.26 14.63
C SER A 488 -23.03 28.16 14.92
N PRO A 489 -22.83 28.62 16.17
CA PRO A 489 -21.79 29.60 16.45
C PRO A 489 -20.40 29.04 16.15
N THR A 490 -20.32 27.71 15.95
CA THR A 490 -19.16 26.98 15.52
C THR A 490 -19.39 26.19 14.21
N MET A 491 -18.33 26.07 13.41
CA MET A 491 -18.21 25.18 12.24
C MET A 491 -17.30 24.00 12.60
N ASN A 492 -17.61 22.81 12.10
CA ASN A 492 -16.81 21.61 12.39
C ASN A 492 -15.64 21.45 11.40
N LEU A 493 -14.44 21.26 11.95
CA LEU A 493 -13.24 20.79 11.26
C LEU A 493 -13.06 19.30 11.55
N THR A 494 -12.94 18.49 10.52
CA THR A 494 -12.57 17.08 10.59
C THR A 494 -11.14 16.91 10.08
N ILE A 495 -10.31 16.17 10.83
CA ILE A 495 -9.00 15.70 10.35
C ILE A 495 -9.06 14.19 10.19
N ALA A 496 -8.51 13.69 9.07
CA ALA A 496 -8.23 12.28 8.82
C ALA A 496 -6.74 12.08 8.52
N PHE A 497 -6.30 10.83 8.47
CA PHE A 497 -4.88 10.47 8.32
C PHE A 497 -4.65 9.55 7.11
N GLY A 498 -3.49 9.69 6.46
CA GLY A 498 -3.08 8.88 5.31
C GLY A 498 -1.58 8.65 5.25
N GLY A 499 -1.15 7.75 4.35
CA GLY A 499 0.22 7.24 4.26
C GLY A 499 0.45 5.97 5.08
N ASP A 500 1.71 5.54 5.24
CA ASP A 500 2.10 4.35 6.02
C ASP A 500 2.88 4.65 7.32
N GLY A 501 3.12 5.94 7.59
CA GLY A 501 3.71 6.46 8.82
C GLY A 501 2.65 6.90 9.83
N HIS A 502 3.13 7.50 10.92
CA HIS A 502 2.33 7.94 12.06
C HIS A 502 2.67 9.38 12.45
N GLY A 503 1.76 10.05 13.16
CA GLY A 503 1.95 11.40 13.68
C GLY A 503 0.70 11.99 14.33
N GLN A 504 0.90 13.14 14.96
CA GLN A 504 -0.12 13.88 15.71
C GLN A 504 -0.49 15.15 14.95
N VAL A 505 -1.76 15.54 14.97
CA VAL A 505 -2.26 16.82 14.44
C VAL A 505 -2.90 17.61 15.57
N THR A 506 -2.37 18.80 15.81
CA THR A 506 -2.91 19.78 16.77
C THR A 506 -3.29 21.06 16.03
N THR A 507 -3.99 21.99 16.70
CA THR A 507 -4.36 23.28 16.11
C THR A 507 -4.00 24.49 16.96
N ASN A 508 -3.87 25.63 16.28
CA ASN A 508 -3.77 26.97 16.86
C ASN A 508 -4.91 27.85 16.30
N PRO A 509 -5.91 28.28 17.10
CA PRO A 509 -6.05 28.05 18.54
C PRO A 509 -6.29 26.57 18.88
N SER A 510 -5.97 26.19 20.11
CA SER A 510 -6.11 24.82 20.62
C SER A 510 -7.58 24.39 20.70
N GLY A 511 -7.90 23.22 20.14
CA GLY A 511 -9.21 22.59 20.26
C GLY A 511 -9.18 21.13 19.77
N LEU A 512 -8.64 20.94 18.57
CA LEU A 512 -8.37 19.63 17.98
C LEU A 512 -6.93 19.21 18.32
N ASP A 513 -6.79 17.99 18.83
CA ASP A 513 -5.55 17.27 19.12
C ASP A 513 -5.84 15.79 18.86
N CYS A 514 -5.15 15.18 17.89
CA CYS A 514 -5.47 13.85 17.37
C CYS A 514 -4.22 13.09 16.96
N ASP A 515 -4.17 11.80 17.26
CA ASP A 515 -3.13 10.89 16.77
C ASP A 515 -3.63 10.14 15.53
N SER A 516 -2.73 9.88 14.57
CA SER A 516 -2.87 8.93 13.46
C SER A 516 -3.40 7.52 13.80
N HIS A 517 -3.34 7.11 15.07
CA HIS A 517 -4.00 5.89 15.55
C HIS A 517 -5.54 6.02 15.57
N GLU A 518 -6.09 7.24 15.55
CA GLU A 518 -7.49 7.53 15.30
C GLU A 518 -7.75 7.62 13.80
N GLN A 519 -8.76 6.90 13.28
CA GLN A 519 -9.09 6.93 11.84
C GLN A 519 -9.47 8.34 11.34
N LYS A 520 -10.11 9.12 12.22
CA LYS A 520 -10.49 10.52 12.03
C LYS A 520 -10.91 11.13 13.36
N CYS A 521 -10.72 12.42 13.50
CA CYS A 521 -11.16 13.20 14.66
C CYS A 521 -11.91 14.46 14.20
N SER A 522 -12.53 15.21 15.12
CA SER A 522 -13.24 16.46 14.77
C SER A 522 -13.36 17.42 15.95
N TYR A 523 -13.33 18.72 15.66
CA TYR A 523 -13.59 19.78 16.63
C TYR A 523 -14.33 20.96 15.98
N SER A 524 -15.15 21.67 16.76
CA SER A 524 -15.99 22.76 16.27
C SER A 524 -15.49 24.13 16.75
N TYR A 525 -15.05 24.97 15.81
CA TYR A 525 -14.44 26.30 16.02
C TYR A 525 -15.40 27.43 15.67
N GLU A 526 -15.27 28.59 16.30
CA GLU A 526 -16.17 29.73 16.04
C GLU A 526 -16.22 30.13 14.55
N THR A 527 -17.41 30.45 14.05
CA THR A 527 -17.61 30.90 12.66
C THR A 527 -16.74 32.12 12.34
N ALA A 528 -16.11 32.13 11.16
CA ALA A 528 -15.19 33.18 10.71
C ALA A 528 -13.92 33.38 11.57
N SER A 529 -13.51 32.34 12.31
CA SER A 529 -12.17 32.25 12.92
C SER A 529 -11.12 31.72 11.94
N TRP A 530 -9.84 31.92 12.27
CA TRP A 530 -8.71 31.25 11.62
C TRP A 530 -8.20 30.11 12.48
N VAL A 531 -7.84 28.99 11.85
CA VAL A 531 -7.30 27.78 12.49
C VAL A 531 -6.08 27.31 11.71
N GLU A 532 -4.93 27.27 12.38
CA GLU A 532 -3.66 26.78 11.85
C GLU A 532 -3.43 25.34 12.32
N LEU A 533 -3.16 24.42 11.39
CA LEU A 533 -2.90 23.01 11.65
C LEU A 533 -1.40 22.76 11.87
N ILE A 534 -1.08 21.97 12.89
CA ILE A 534 0.28 21.66 13.30
C ILE A 534 0.45 20.14 13.31
N ALA A 535 1.03 19.61 12.23
CA ALA A 535 1.39 18.20 12.13
C ALA A 535 2.76 17.94 12.76
N THR A 536 2.82 16.96 13.66
CA THR A 536 4.04 16.49 14.33
C THR A 536 4.25 15.03 13.99
N PRO A 537 5.25 14.66 13.18
CA PRO A 537 5.52 13.26 12.86
C PRO A 537 5.87 12.45 14.11
N ALA A 538 5.36 11.22 14.19
CA ALA A 538 5.80 10.27 15.19
C ALA A 538 7.22 9.77 14.86
N ALA A 539 7.83 9.03 15.79
CA ALA A 539 9.12 8.40 15.55
C ALA A 539 9.10 7.56 14.26
N TYR A 540 10.18 7.67 13.49
CA TYR A 540 10.41 6.93 12.24
C TYR A 540 9.49 7.29 11.05
N SER A 541 8.69 8.35 11.18
CA SER A 541 7.82 8.89 10.14
C SER A 541 8.19 10.33 9.76
N GLU A 542 7.78 10.77 8.58
CA GLU A 542 7.85 12.17 8.12
C GLU A 542 6.46 12.66 7.67
N PHE A 543 6.12 13.92 7.96
CA PHE A 543 4.90 14.55 7.47
C PHE A 543 5.14 15.07 6.06
N THR A 544 4.37 14.58 5.10
CA THR A 544 4.59 14.84 3.67
C THR A 544 3.63 15.87 3.09
N GLY A 545 2.50 16.16 3.76
CA GLY A 545 1.63 17.28 3.40
C GLY A 545 0.19 17.16 3.92
N TRP A 546 -0.55 18.25 3.74
CA TRP A 546 -2.01 18.27 3.87
C TRP A 546 -2.66 18.02 2.51
N VAL A 547 -3.85 17.41 2.50
CA VAL A 547 -4.74 17.40 1.34
C VAL A 547 -6.11 17.89 1.79
N GLY A 548 -6.55 19.01 1.22
CA GLY A 548 -7.90 19.57 1.42
C GLY A 548 -8.83 19.33 0.24
N TYR A 549 -10.14 19.39 0.49
CA TYR A 549 -11.10 19.59 -0.59
C TYR A 549 -10.83 20.96 -1.25
N GLN A 550 -10.73 21.00 -2.59
CA GLN A 550 -10.45 22.23 -3.35
C GLN A 550 -9.20 23.04 -2.89
N SER A 551 -8.16 22.36 -2.38
CA SER A 551 -6.93 22.96 -1.83
C SER A 551 -7.08 23.80 -0.54
N ASP A 552 -8.23 23.73 0.14
CA ASP A 552 -8.56 24.51 1.35
C ASP A 552 -7.66 24.23 2.59
N CYS A 553 -6.75 23.25 2.52
CA CYS A 553 -5.91 22.84 3.65
C CYS A 553 -4.40 22.89 3.35
N ASP A 554 -3.99 23.21 2.13
CA ASP A 554 -2.67 22.80 1.59
C ASP A 554 -1.48 23.54 2.25
N ASP A 555 -1.68 24.75 2.79
CA ASP A 555 -0.70 25.49 3.59
C ASP A 555 -0.88 25.32 5.11
N GLY A 556 -1.88 24.53 5.53
CA GLY A 556 -2.27 24.31 6.92
C GLY A 556 -3.05 25.46 7.57
N LYS A 557 -3.52 26.49 6.85
CA LYS A 557 -4.15 27.69 7.47
C LYS A 557 -5.58 27.90 6.98
N LEU A 558 -6.53 27.40 7.77
CA LEU A 558 -7.94 27.43 7.43
C LEU A 558 -8.67 28.66 7.95
N PHE A 559 -9.59 29.17 7.13
CA PHE A 559 -10.61 30.12 7.55
C PHE A 559 -11.97 29.39 7.66
N MET A 560 -12.56 29.41 8.86
CA MET A 560 -13.75 28.62 9.21
C MET A 560 -15.04 29.30 8.74
N SER A 561 -15.24 29.39 7.42
CA SER A 561 -16.44 29.94 6.79
C SER A 561 -17.56 28.92 6.51
N ASP A 562 -17.22 27.64 6.50
CA ASP A 562 -18.12 26.49 6.31
C ASP A 562 -17.46 25.26 6.99
N TYR A 563 -18.06 24.08 6.89
CA TYR A 563 -17.43 22.82 7.29
C TYR A 563 -16.09 22.60 6.58
N ARG A 564 -15.15 21.93 7.26
CA ARG A 564 -13.81 21.62 6.71
C ARG A 564 -13.42 20.17 6.95
N TYR A 565 -12.74 19.59 5.96
CA TYR A 565 -12.18 18.25 6.00
C TYR A 565 -10.78 18.30 5.41
N CYS A 566 -9.76 17.95 6.21
CA CYS A 566 -8.37 17.85 5.76
C CYS A 566 -7.83 16.45 6.07
N MET A 567 -6.92 15.97 5.23
CA MET A 567 -6.18 14.74 5.47
C MET A 567 -4.69 15.06 5.68
N ALA A 568 -4.12 14.52 6.76
CA ALA A 568 -2.70 14.63 7.09
C ALA A 568 -1.95 13.40 6.57
N TYR A 569 -0.93 13.58 5.73
CA TYR A 569 -0.10 12.48 5.25
C TYR A 569 1.17 12.32 6.07
N PHE A 570 1.38 11.12 6.60
CA PHE A 570 2.61 10.70 7.25
C PHE A 570 3.16 9.45 6.54
N GLU A 571 4.41 9.49 6.07
CA GLU A 571 5.09 8.37 5.41
C GLU A 571 6.26 7.86 6.27
N ARG A 572 6.62 6.59 6.13
CA ARG A 572 7.79 6.02 6.80
C ARG A 572 9.10 6.51 6.19
N LEU A 573 10.11 6.68 7.05
CA LEU A 573 11.49 6.99 6.62
C LEU A 573 12.12 5.78 5.88
N ARG A 574 12.22 5.88 4.54
CA ARG A 574 12.80 4.85 3.66
C ARG A 574 14.11 5.33 3.02
N PHE A 575 15.23 4.69 3.35
CA PHE A 575 16.57 5.07 2.92
C PHE A 575 17.09 4.26 1.71
N PRO A 576 17.79 4.90 0.75
CA PRO A 576 18.32 4.21 -0.42
C PRO A 576 19.60 3.43 -0.12
N LEU A 577 19.60 2.15 -0.51
CA LEU A 577 20.77 1.31 -0.67
C LEU A 577 21.15 1.25 -2.14
N THR A 578 22.40 1.55 -2.46
CA THR A 578 22.98 1.41 -3.81
C THR A 578 23.98 0.27 -3.82
N VAL A 579 23.92 -0.62 -4.81
CA VAL A 579 24.80 -1.78 -4.93
C VAL A 579 25.43 -1.85 -6.32
N THR A 580 26.75 -1.94 -6.38
CA THR A 580 27.57 -1.97 -7.60
C THR A 580 28.34 -3.28 -7.72
N ILE A 581 28.63 -3.73 -8.94
CA ILE A 581 29.34 -4.98 -9.25
C ILE A 581 30.61 -4.68 -10.05
N VAL A 582 31.73 -5.21 -9.60
CA VAL A 582 33.04 -5.17 -10.27
C VAL A 582 33.44 -6.59 -10.65
N GLY A 583 33.48 -6.88 -11.95
CA GLY A 583 33.71 -8.23 -12.49
C GLY A 583 32.49 -8.74 -13.26
N GLN A 584 32.17 -10.04 -13.15
CA GLN A 584 30.94 -10.64 -13.69
C GLN A 584 30.29 -11.52 -12.61
N GLY A 585 28.96 -11.45 -12.54
CA GLY A 585 28.13 -12.02 -11.48
C GLY A 585 26.93 -11.13 -11.16
N LYS A 586 26.05 -11.61 -10.29
CA LYS A 586 24.84 -10.92 -9.82
C LYS A 586 24.87 -10.66 -8.32
N VAL A 587 24.06 -9.69 -7.88
CA VAL A 587 23.76 -9.46 -6.46
C VAL A 587 22.26 -9.31 -6.24
N ASN A 588 21.71 -10.05 -5.27
CA ASN A 588 20.34 -9.93 -4.81
C ASN A 588 20.31 -9.59 -3.30
N SER A 589 19.18 -9.11 -2.76
CA SER A 589 19.03 -8.85 -1.31
C SER A 589 17.94 -9.65 -0.60
N MET A 590 18.09 -9.79 0.71
CA MET A 590 17.03 -10.14 1.66
C MET A 590 16.98 -9.07 2.79
N PRO A 591 15.87 -8.33 2.99
CA PRO A 591 14.63 -8.33 2.21
C PRO A 591 14.85 -8.02 0.72
N THR A 592 13.94 -8.49 -0.14
CA THR A 592 14.02 -8.33 -1.60
C THR A 592 13.89 -6.87 -2.01
N GLY A 593 14.73 -6.42 -2.95
CA GLY A 593 14.69 -5.05 -3.49
C GLY A 593 15.92 -4.71 -4.34
N ILE A 594 17.10 -5.22 -3.97
CA ILE A 594 18.28 -5.24 -4.83
C ILE A 594 18.21 -6.50 -5.71
N GLU A 595 18.30 -6.30 -7.02
CA GLU A 595 18.67 -7.32 -8.01
C GLU A 595 19.53 -6.64 -9.10
N CYS A 596 20.83 -6.86 -9.05
CA CYS A 596 21.84 -6.15 -9.83
C CYS A 596 22.56 -7.08 -10.81
N GLY A 597 22.74 -6.61 -12.05
CA GLY A 597 23.72 -7.17 -13.01
C GLY A 597 24.99 -6.32 -13.18
N THR A 598 24.94 -5.02 -12.89
CA THR A 598 26.10 -4.10 -12.92
C THR A 598 26.01 -3.05 -11.80
N GLN A 599 24.88 -2.37 -11.69
CA GLN A 599 24.52 -1.53 -10.54
C GLN A 599 23.00 -1.43 -10.42
N CYS A 600 22.48 -1.36 -9.20
CA CYS A 600 21.07 -1.12 -8.92
C CYS A 600 20.88 -0.42 -7.55
N ARG A 601 19.71 0.17 -7.29
CA ARG A 601 19.43 1.00 -6.11
C ARG A 601 17.98 0.83 -5.67
N TYR A 602 17.74 0.62 -4.37
CA TYR A 602 16.41 0.36 -3.80
C TYR A 602 16.25 1.07 -2.44
N ARG A 603 15.03 1.42 -2.02
CA ARG A 603 14.78 2.05 -0.71
C ARG A 603 14.24 1.05 0.31
N PHE A 604 14.85 0.99 1.49
CA PHE A 604 14.45 0.14 2.61
C PHE A 604 14.06 0.98 3.83
N GLU A 605 13.18 0.50 4.70
CA GLU A 605 12.79 1.20 5.93
C GLU A 605 13.98 1.41 6.88
N LEU A 606 13.90 2.44 7.74
CA LEU A 606 14.89 2.72 8.77
C LEU A 606 15.22 1.47 9.61
N ASN A 607 16.51 1.25 9.86
CA ASN A 607 17.08 0.11 10.58
C ASN A 607 16.84 -1.26 9.92
N THR A 608 16.31 -1.34 8.69
CA THR A 608 16.25 -2.61 7.94
C THR A 608 17.65 -3.20 7.83
N GLN A 609 17.81 -4.45 8.27
CA GLN A 609 19.01 -5.23 8.09
C GLN A 609 18.94 -5.95 6.74
N VAL A 610 19.58 -5.37 5.72
CA VAL A 610 19.61 -5.90 4.36
C VAL A 610 20.84 -6.80 4.21
N THR A 611 20.62 -8.06 3.83
CA THR A 611 21.67 -9.04 3.54
C THR A 611 21.84 -9.15 2.03
N LEU A 612 23.01 -8.79 1.51
CA LEU A 612 23.35 -8.93 0.09
C LEU A 612 23.96 -10.30 -0.20
N MET A 613 23.47 -10.95 -1.27
CA MET A 613 23.84 -12.30 -1.68
C MET A 613 24.39 -12.28 -3.11
N THR A 614 25.54 -12.88 -3.35
CA THR A 614 26.23 -12.88 -4.65
C THR A 614 26.11 -14.20 -5.38
N THR A 615 25.99 -14.13 -6.71
CA THR A 615 26.04 -15.30 -7.61
C THR A 615 27.08 -15.03 -8.70
N PRO A 616 28.28 -15.64 -8.66
CA PRO A 616 29.31 -15.45 -9.69
C PRO A 616 28.87 -16.02 -11.05
N ASP A 617 29.27 -15.35 -12.13
CA ASP A 617 29.09 -15.88 -13.49
C ASP A 617 30.17 -16.93 -13.83
N THR A 618 29.98 -17.69 -14.91
CA THR A 618 30.86 -18.81 -15.30
C THR A 618 32.32 -18.37 -15.47
N HIS A 619 33.24 -19.08 -14.79
CA HIS A 619 34.69 -18.77 -14.65
C HIS A 619 35.04 -17.59 -13.74
N TRP A 620 34.07 -17.01 -13.04
CA TRP A 620 34.29 -16.01 -11.99
C TRP A 620 33.99 -16.58 -10.60
N GLN A 621 34.57 -15.98 -9.58
CA GLN A 621 34.32 -16.25 -8.17
C GLN A 621 34.15 -14.93 -7.42
N PHE A 622 33.26 -14.91 -6.42
CA PHE A 622 33.13 -13.76 -5.53
C PHE A 622 34.36 -13.66 -4.63
N LYS A 623 34.91 -12.45 -4.48
CA LYS A 623 36.13 -12.20 -3.70
C LYS A 623 35.83 -11.52 -2.37
N GLN A 624 35.15 -10.37 -2.40
CA GLN A 624 34.89 -9.55 -1.22
C GLN A 624 33.82 -8.48 -1.47
N TRP A 625 33.23 -8.02 -0.37
CA TRP A 625 32.43 -6.81 -0.29
C TRP A 625 33.30 -5.58 -0.02
N GLN A 626 32.87 -4.40 -0.46
CA GLN A 626 33.40 -3.09 -0.07
C GLN A 626 32.27 -2.06 0.13
N GLY A 627 32.56 -0.94 0.80
CA GLY A 627 31.60 0.13 1.09
C GLY A 627 30.98 0.03 2.49
N ASP A 628 29.69 0.32 2.61
CA ASP A 628 28.91 0.31 3.85
C ASP A 628 28.48 -1.10 4.33
N CYS A 629 28.65 -2.14 3.51
CA CYS A 629 28.33 -3.52 3.89
C CYS A 629 29.52 -4.22 4.57
N ASP A 630 29.22 -5.13 5.50
CA ASP A 630 30.22 -5.96 6.15
C ASP A 630 30.79 -7.06 5.22
N ALA A 631 31.73 -7.85 5.74
CA ALA A 631 32.37 -8.93 5.00
C ALA A 631 31.43 -10.08 4.57
N LYS A 632 30.18 -10.10 5.06
CA LYS A 632 29.12 -11.05 4.69
C LYS A 632 28.06 -10.44 3.76
N GLY A 633 28.16 -9.14 3.45
CA GLY A 633 27.19 -8.41 2.63
C GLY A 633 26.07 -7.77 3.44
N LEU A 634 26.19 -7.70 4.77
CA LEU A 634 25.19 -7.14 5.65
C LEU A 634 25.29 -5.62 5.75
N VAL A 635 24.17 -4.92 5.60
CA VAL A 635 24.07 -3.47 5.78
C VAL A 635 22.81 -3.09 6.54
N ILE A 636 22.94 -2.21 7.54
CA ILE A 636 21.81 -1.70 8.32
C ILE A 636 21.46 -0.30 7.84
N MET A 637 20.19 -0.10 7.47
CA MET A 637 19.72 1.05 6.71
C MET A 637 19.34 2.24 7.60
N ASN A 638 20.35 3.01 8.02
CA ASN A 638 20.19 4.19 8.89
C ASN A 638 20.46 5.55 8.22
N LYS A 639 20.76 5.55 6.92
CA LYS A 639 20.95 6.69 6.00
C LYS A 639 21.05 6.15 4.57
N GLU A 640 21.36 6.99 3.57
CA GLU A 640 21.85 6.48 2.28
C GLU A 640 23.13 5.64 2.46
N LYS A 641 23.17 4.50 1.77
CA LYS A 641 24.18 3.43 1.91
C LYS A 641 24.68 2.97 0.55
N GLN A 642 25.97 2.66 0.44
CA GLN A 642 26.58 2.17 -0.82
C GLN A 642 27.46 0.94 -0.61
N CYS A 643 27.26 -0.09 -1.44
CA CYS A 643 27.91 -1.39 -1.33
C CYS A 643 28.47 -1.85 -2.68
N GLU A 644 29.61 -2.54 -2.69
CA GLU A 644 30.28 -3.00 -3.91
C GLU A 644 30.67 -4.48 -3.80
N ALA A 645 30.23 -5.29 -4.76
CA ALA A 645 30.57 -6.71 -4.89
C ALA A 645 31.72 -6.90 -5.88
N ILE A 646 32.83 -7.48 -5.43
CA ILE A 646 33.99 -7.73 -6.28
C ILE A 646 34.10 -9.20 -6.61
N PHE A 647 34.12 -9.50 -7.91
CA PHE A 647 34.35 -10.82 -8.48
C PHE A 647 35.70 -10.85 -9.21
N VAL A 648 36.35 -12.01 -9.25
CA VAL A 648 37.62 -12.24 -9.98
C VAL A 648 37.55 -13.54 -10.77
N THR A 649 38.38 -13.68 -11.80
CA THR A 649 38.43 -14.91 -12.60
C THR A 649 39.10 -16.06 -11.84
N VAL A 650 38.72 -17.30 -12.20
CA VAL A 650 39.30 -18.53 -11.64
C VAL A 650 40.41 -19.03 -12.55
N SER A 651 41.67 -18.97 -12.09
CA SER A 651 42.83 -19.52 -12.81
C SER A 651 43.06 -20.99 -12.45
N SER A 652 43.04 -21.88 -13.45
CA SER A 652 43.40 -23.29 -13.27
C SER A 652 44.91 -23.49 -13.28
N ASP A 653 45.47 -24.01 -12.19
CA ASP A 653 46.79 -24.65 -12.17
C ASP A 653 46.75 -25.94 -11.33
N THR A 654 47.80 -26.76 -11.37
CA THR A 654 47.67 -28.23 -11.32
C THR A 654 48.64 -28.97 -10.37
N SER A 655 48.39 -30.28 -10.22
CA SER A 655 49.12 -31.30 -9.44
C SER A 655 48.83 -31.37 -7.91
N GLY A 656 48.69 -32.56 -7.30
CA GLY A 656 48.50 -33.89 -7.91
C GLY A 656 48.57 -35.10 -6.94
N VAL A 657 48.03 -36.24 -7.41
CA VAL A 657 48.18 -37.64 -6.93
C VAL A 657 47.69 -38.02 -5.50
N PRO A 658 47.36 -39.31 -5.20
CA PRO A 658 46.15 -39.66 -4.42
C PRO A 658 46.35 -40.74 -3.32
N LEU A 659 45.26 -41.27 -2.73
CA LEU A 659 45.08 -42.71 -2.39
C LEU A 659 43.60 -43.06 -2.04
N THR A 660 43.22 -44.34 -2.15
CA THR A 660 41.87 -44.94 -1.94
C THR A 660 42.00 -46.39 -1.43
N PRO A 661 40.92 -47.22 -1.32
CA PRO A 661 39.81 -47.21 -0.35
C PRO A 661 39.67 -48.58 0.40
N HIS A 662 38.56 -48.84 1.12
CA HIS A 662 37.88 -50.17 1.41
C HIS A 662 36.96 -50.05 2.66
N SER A 663 35.90 -50.84 2.92
CA SER A 663 35.24 -51.98 2.23
C SER A 663 33.85 -52.34 2.83
N ASP A 664 32.90 -52.78 1.98
CA ASP A 664 31.94 -53.92 2.17
C ASP A 664 30.89 -53.94 3.32
N THR A 665 29.67 -54.54 3.24
CA THR A 665 28.93 -55.28 2.16
C THR A 665 27.40 -55.40 2.42
N ASN A 666 26.63 -55.60 1.33
CA ASN A 666 25.36 -56.39 1.18
C ASN A 666 24.13 -56.21 2.12
N PHE A 667 22.97 -55.92 1.53
CA PHE A 667 22.03 -56.97 1.02
C PHE A 667 21.06 -56.39 -0.05
N SER A 668 20.27 -57.25 -0.73
CA SER A 668 19.51 -56.90 -1.95
C SER A 668 18.08 -57.47 -2.00
N ILE A 669 17.15 -56.74 -2.62
CA ILE A 669 15.91 -57.22 -3.25
C ILE A 669 15.71 -56.43 -4.57
N ASP A 670 15.18 -57.09 -5.61
CA ASP A 670 15.14 -56.63 -7.02
C ASP A 670 13.79 -55.97 -7.42
N PRO A 671 13.73 -54.98 -8.34
CA PRO A 671 12.51 -54.18 -8.58
C PRO A 671 11.83 -54.37 -9.95
N ALA A 672 10.49 -54.32 -9.94
CA ALA A 672 9.64 -53.94 -11.08
C ALA A 672 8.36 -53.29 -10.52
N ILE A 673 7.75 -52.25 -11.11
CA ILE A 673 7.82 -51.72 -12.48
C ILE A 673 7.93 -50.18 -12.41
N TYR A 674 8.87 -49.58 -13.14
CA TYR A 674 8.73 -48.30 -13.88
C TYR A 674 10.08 -47.94 -14.53
N SER A 675 10.27 -48.30 -15.81
CA SER A 675 11.46 -47.95 -16.59
C SER A 675 11.12 -47.04 -17.77
N ASN A 676 12.10 -46.20 -18.15
CA ASN A 676 12.27 -45.46 -19.42
C ASN A 676 12.14 -43.93 -19.42
N ILE A 677 12.89 -43.24 -18.54
CA ILE A 677 13.61 -41.99 -18.90
C ILE A 677 15.06 -42.14 -18.39
N PRO A 678 16.12 -41.69 -19.11
CA PRO A 678 17.51 -41.86 -18.67
C PRO A 678 17.91 -40.96 -17.49
N ASN A 679 18.89 -41.42 -16.69
CA ASN A 679 19.49 -40.66 -15.58
C ASN A 679 20.36 -39.50 -16.08
N GLU A 680 20.13 -38.29 -15.55
CA GLU A 680 21.12 -37.54 -14.78
C GLU A 680 20.39 -36.64 -13.75
N GLY A 681 20.93 -36.53 -12.53
CA GLY A 681 20.34 -35.74 -11.44
C GLY A 681 19.68 -36.60 -10.36
N VAL A 682 20.20 -36.53 -9.13
CA VAL A 682 19.63 -37.22 -7.95
C VAL A 682 18.54 -36.32 -7.33
N PRO A 683 17.35 -36.85 -6.98
CA PRO A 683 16.34 -36.08 -6.25
C PRO A 683 16.86 -35.52 -4.92
N PRO A 684 16.50 -34.28 -4.53
CA PRO A 684 17.02 -33.64 -3.33
C PRO A 684 16.44 -34.23 -2.03
N LEU A 685 17.05 -33.86 -0.91
CA LEU A 685 16.54 -34.10 0.44
C LEU A 685 15.08 -33.61 0.58
N VAL A 686 14.18 -34.49 1.03
CA VAL A 686 12.77 -34.19 1.25
C VAL A 686 12.51 -34.08 2.74
N VAL A 687 11.79 -33.03 3.16
CA VAL A 687 11.50 -32.78 4.58
C VAL A 687 10.00 -32.62 4.78
N ASN A 688 9.44 -33.37 5.74
CA ASN A 688 8.02 -33.41 6.02
C ASN A 688 7.74 -33.29 7.53
N PRO A 689 7.01 -32.26 7.99
CA PRO A 689 6.46 -31.15 7.21
C PRO A 689 7.51 -30.07 6.91
N GLY A 690 7.38 -29.39 5.76
CA GLY A 690 8.25 -28.26 5.35
C GLY A 690 7.89 -26.91 6.00
N PHE A 691 6.75 -26.85 6.69
CA PHE A 691 6.29 -25.73 7.50
C PHE A 691 5.55 -26.29 8.72
N TYR A 692 5.72 -25.70 9.91
CA TYR A 692 4.94 -26.08 11.09
C TYR A 692 4.53 -24.87 11.95
N ASN A 693 3.26 -24.84 12.36
CA ASN A 693 2.74 -23.85 13.30
C ASN A 693 2.45 -24.51 14.66
N PHE A 694 3.01 -23.97 15.74
CA PHE A 694 2.78 -24.41 17.13
C PHE A 694 1.55 -23.75 17.78
N ASP A 695 0.73 -23.07 16.98
CA ASP A 695 -0.47 -22.33 17.37
C ASP A 695 -0.20 -21.28 18.47
N ASN A 696 -1.23 -20.93 19.23
CA ASN A 696 -1.12 -19.98 20.34
C ASN A 696 -0.72 -20.72 21.62
N LEU A 697 0.23 -20.14 22.36
CA LEU A 697 0.72 -20.68 23.61
C LEU A 697 1.00 -19.53 24.59
N THR A 698 0.58 -19.69 25.85
CA THR A 698 0.81 -18.66 26.87
C THR A 698 2.30 -18.42 27.07
N VAL A 699 2.73 -17.16 27.17
CA VAL A 699 4.13 -16.79 27.43
C VAL A 699 4.69 -17.57 28.63
N GLY A 700 5.85 -18.20 28.43
CA GLY A 700 6.54 -19.07 29.38
C GLY A 700 6.23 -20.57 29.27
N ASN A 701 5.09 -20.97 28.70
CA ASN A 701 4.72 -22.39 28.56
C ASN A 701 5.45 -23.05 27.36
N LEU A 702 5.79 -24.34 27.50
CA LEU A 702 6.46 -25.15 26.47
C LEU A 702 5.45 -26.03 25.71
N SER A 703 5.53 -26.06 24.39
CA SER A 703 4.66 -26.88 23.53
C SER A 703 5.00 -28.37 23.61
N PRO A 704 4.09 -29.27 23.19
CA PRO A 704 4.47 -30.60 22.74
C PRO A 704 5.56 -30.51 21.66
N ALA A 705 6.54 -31.43 21.70
CA ALA A 705 7.56 -31.53 20.67
C ALA A 705 6.99 -32.17 19.40
N GLN A 706 7.38 -31.63 18.24
CA GLN A 706 6.87 -32.00 16.92
C GLN A 706 7.95 -32.64 16.07
N VAL A 707 7.59 -33.70 15.36
CA VAL A 707 8.53 -34.56 14.63
C VAL A 707 8.62 -34.12 13.17
N ILE A 708 9.77 -33.59 12.79
CA ILE A 708 10.12 -33.24 11.42
C ILE A 708 10.91 -34.43 10.83
N THR A 709 10.34 -35.08 9.82
CA THR A 709 10.97 -36.23 9.15
C THR A 709 11.82 -35.74 7.99
N VAL A 710 13.10 -36.09 8.00
CA VAL A 710 14.11 -35.75 6.99
C VAL A 710 14.42 -37.02 6.20
N THR A 711 14.13 -37.04 4.91
CA THR A 711 14.20 -38.22 4.05
C THR A 711 15.17 -38.00 2.89
N ASN A 712 16.13 -38.90 2.71
CA ASN A 712 16.94 -38.94 1.50
C ASN A 712 16.13 -39.64 0.39
N ALA A 713 15.40 -38.87 -0.40
CA ALA A 713 14.68 -39.36 -1.59
C ALA A 713 15.59 -39.63 -2.81
N GLY A 714 16.90 -39.49 -2.63
CA GLY A 714 17.92 -39.71 -3.65
C GLY A 714 18.41 -41.15 -3.74
N ASN A 715 19.19 -41.43 -4.79
CA ASN A 715 19.78 -42.73 -5.11
C ASN A 715 21.22 -42.90 -4.56
N THR A 716 21.68 -41.96 -3.74
CA THR A 716 23.03 -41.92 -3.14
C THR A 716 22.96 -41.36 -1.73
N ASP A 717 23.80 -41.87 -0.84
CA ASP A 717 23.90 -41.43 0.56
C ASP A 717 24.25 -39.94 0.68
N LEU A 718 23.63 -39.26 1.65
CA LEU A 718 23.83 -37.83 1.92
C LEU A 718 24.40 -37.65 3.34
N GLN A 719 25.53 -36.95 3.46
CA GLN A 719 26.03 -36.50 4.76
C GLN A 719 25.24 -35.26 5.20
N LEU A 720 24.46 -35.39 6.28
CA LEU A 720 23.85 -34.25 6.96
C LEU A 720 24.94 -33.50 7.75
N GLY A 721 24.87 -32.17 7.78
CA GLY A 721 25.67 -31.35 8.71
C GLY A 721 24.97 -31.17 10.06
N GLN A 722 25.37 -30.16 10.82
CA GLN A 722 24.70 -29.82 12.07
C GLN A 722 23.42 -29.01 11.82
N LEU A 723 22.27 -29.55 12.24
CA LEU A 723 20.99 -28.84 12.21
C LEU A 723 21.00 -27.70 13.24
N THR A 724 20.41 -26.56 12.87
CA THR A 724 20.35 -25.36 13.72
C THR A 724 19.01 -24.64 13.57
N VAL A 725 18.57 -23.93 14.61
CA VAL A 725 17.32 -23.14 14.61
C VAL A 725 17.63 -21.66 14.82
N SER A 726 16.98 -20.79 14.06
CA SER A 726 17.29 -19.35 14.02
C SER A 726 16.73 -18.51 15.18
N SER A 727 16.19 -19.13 16.24
CA SER A 727 15.63 -18.46 17.42
C SER A 727 15.74 -19.38 18.64
N ASN A 728 15.93 -18.78 19.83
CA ASN A 728 15.92 -19.49 21.10
C ASN A 728 14.51 -19.74 21.67
N GLU A 729 13.47 -19.16 21.08
CA GLU A 729 12.06 -19.47 21.44
C GLU A 729 11.59 -20.82 20.84
N PHE A 730 12.39 -21.44 19.97
CA PHE A 730 12.13 -22.75 19.37
C PHE A 730 13.28 -23.72 19.68
N ILE A 731 12.99 -24.80 20.42
CA ILE A 731 13.98 -25.68 21.04
C ILE A 731 14.09 -26.98 20.23
N LEU A 732 15.26 -27.21 19.61
CA LEU A 732 15.62 -28.47 18.95
C LEU A 732 16.16 -29.46 19.98
N ALA A 733 15.47 -30.59 20.20
CA ALA A 733 15.77 -31.53 21.28
C ALA A 733 16.53 -32.78 20.80
N GLU A 734 16.01 -33.46 19.78
CA GLU A 734 16.70 -34.56 19.08
C GLU A 734 16.91 -34.17 17.61
N ALA A 735 18.04 -34.53 17.02
CA ALA A 735 18.35 -34.23 15.63
C ALA A 735 19.37 -35.22 15.05
N CYS A 736 19.15 -35.69 13.82
CA CYS A 736 20.12 -36.48 13.04
C CYS A 736 21.32 -35.68 12.49
N SER A 737 21.78 -34.67 13.24
CA SER A 737 22.95 -33.85 12.93
C SER A 737 24.21 -34.70 12.72
N ASN A 738 24.99 -34.36 11.69
CA ASN A 738 26.28 -34.98 11.36
C ASN A 738 26.23 -36.48 10.98
N GLN A 739 25.07 -37.00 10.58
CA GLN A 739 24.88 -38.42 10.20
C GLN A 739 24.88 -38.62 8.67
N ILE A 740 25.35 -39.79 8.22
CA ILE A 740 25.12 -40.28 6.85
C ILE A 740 23.68 -40.79 6.78
N LEU A 741 22.84 -40.13 5.98
CA LEU A 741 21.48 -40.56 5.68
C LEU A 741 21.48 -41.30 4.33
N SER A 742 21.48 -42.64 4.36
CA SER A 742 21.57 -43.45 3.15
C SER A 742 20.38 -43.32 2.19
N ALA A 743 20.60 -43.66 0.93
CA ALA A 743 19.58 -43.60 -0.12
C ALA A 743 18.26 -44.30 0.30
N GLY A 744 17.13 -43.60 0.20
CA GLY A 744 15.80 -44.08 0.59
C GLY A 744 15.48 -44.07 2.09
N ASN A 745 16.46 -43.81 2.97
CA ASN A 745 16.25 -43.76 4.42
C ASN A 745 15.75 -42.39 4.90
N HIS A 746 15.19 -42.37 6.11
CA HIS A 746 14.73 -41.17 6.81
C HIS A 746 15.23 -41.13 8.25
N CYS A 747 15.33 -39.92 8.79
CA CYS A 747 15.63 -39.65 10.20
C CYS A 747 14.71 -38.55 10.73
N ALA A 748 14.72 -38.33 12.04
CA ALA A 748 13.85 -37.37 12.72
C ALA A 748 14.64 -36.21 13.34
N ALA A 749 14.02 -35.03 13.36
CA ALA A 749 14.37 -33.91 14.21
C ALA A 749 13.14 -33.51 15.03
N THR A 750 13.29 -33.25 16.33
CA THR A 750 12.19 -32.89 17.23
C THR A 750 12.32 -31.45 17.72
N VAL A 751 11.28 -30.64 17.52
CA VAL A 751 11.27 -29.22 17.89
C VAL A 751 10.04 -28.87 18.73
N SER A 752 10.22 -28.07 19.78
CA SER A 752 9.13 -27.47 20.56
C SER A 752 9.24 -25.94 20.58
N PHE A 753 8.17 -25.26 20.98
CA PHE A 753 8.06 -23.79 21.04
C PHE A 753 7.80 -23.34 22.48
N GLN A 754 8.48 -22.28 22.93
CA GLN A 754 8.32 -21.67 24.25
C GLN A 754 8.39 -20.13 24.15
N PRO A 755 7.26 -19.44 23.91
CA PRO A 755 7.27 -17.99 23.72
C PRO A 755 7.76 -17.26 24.98
N GLN A 756 8.76 -16.41 24.81
CA GLN A 756 9.34 -15.59 25.89
C GLN A 756 8.65 -14.22 26.00
N LEU A 757 8.00 -13.77 24.92
CA LEU A 757 7.22 -12.53 24.86
C LEU A 757 5.95 -12.77 24.02
N ALA A 758 4.94 -11.94 24.22
CA ALA A 758 3.71 -12.01 23.43
C ALA A 758 3.94 -11.73 21.92
N GLY A 759 2.93 -12.04 21.10
CA GLY A 759 2.96 -11.84 19.65
C GLY A 759 3.47 -13.04 18.86
N VAL A 760 3.38 -12.96 17.53
CA VAL A 760 3.80 -14.03 16.61
C VAL A 760 5.33 -14.11 16.53
N LYS A 761 5.86 -15.33 16.56
CA LYS A 761 7.28 -15.67 16.41
C LYS A 761 7.46 -16.53 15.17
N THR A 762 8.57 -16.33 14.47
CA THR A 762 8.98 -17.13 13.30
C THR A 762 10.43 -17.53 13.44
N ALA A 763 10.76 -18.78 13.11
CA ALA A 763 12.11 -19.30 13.07
C ALA A 763 12.30 -20.26 11.90
N TYR A 764 13.55 -20.58 11.57
CA TYR A 764 13.91 -21.52 10.53
C TYR A 764 14.79 -22.62 11.12
N LEU A 765 14.42 -23.89 10.91
CA LEU A 765 15.29 -25.03 11.11
C LEU A 765 16.10 -25.25 9.82
N ALA A 766 17.40 -25.01 9.88
CA ALA A 766 18.33 -25.21 8.78
C ALA A 766 18.91 -26.63 8.79
N ILE A 767 18.83 -27.31 7.64
CA ILE A 767 19.32 -28.67 7.41
C ILE A 767 20.39 -28.61 6.31
N PRO A 768 21.67 -28.39 6.69
CA PRO A 768 22.79 -28.39 5.75
C PRO A 768 23.15 -29.83 5.35
N ILE A 769 23.66 -29.99 4.13
CA ILE A 769 24.17 -31.26 3.59
C ILE A 769 25.49 -31.03 2.84
N ASP A 770 26.43 -31.98 2.94
CA ASP A 770 27.70 -31.90 2.22
C ASP A 770 27.58 -32.57 0.84
N ASN A 771 27.04 -31.81 -0.12
CA ASN A 771 26.85 -32.24 -1.50
C ASN A 771 27.42 -31.19 -2.47
N PRO A 772 28.57 -31.43 -3.14
CA PRO A 772 29.21 -30.45 -4.03
C PRO A 772 28.43 -30.16 -5.33
N LYS A 773 27.28 -30.79 -5.55
CA LYS A 773 26.35 -30.48 -6.65
C LYS A 773 25.04 -29.79 -6.20
N GLN A 774 24.84 -29.53 -4.91
CA GLN A 774 23.59 -28.97 -4.38
C GLN A 774 23.87 -27.74 -3.51
N THR A 775 23.68 -26.56 -4.09
CA THR A 775 24.13 -25.26 -3.55
C THR A 775 23.19 -24.60 -2.55
N THR A 776 22.15 -25.31 -2.09
CA THR A 776 21.07 -24.76 -1.25
C THR A 776 20.88 -25.54 0.05
N VAL A 777 20.93 -24.84 1.18
CA VAL A 777 20.52 -25.38 2.49
C VAL A 777 19.00 -25.59 2.47
N THR A 778 18.54 -26.76 2.91
CA THR A 778 17.10 -27.03 3.03
C THR A 778 16.62 -26.45 4.36
N VAL A 779 15.51 -25.71 4.36
CA VAL A 779 14.96 -25.05 5.56
C VAL A 779 13.52 -25.45 5.81
N VAL A 780 13.15 -25.61 7.08
CA VAL A 780 11.76 -25.75 7.53
C VAL A 780 11.37 -24.49 8.30
N THR A 781 10.27 -23.86 7.90
CA THR A 781 9.74 -22.66 8.57
C THR A 781 8.88 -23.07 9.77
N LEU A 782 9.14 -22.44 10.91
CA LEU A 782 8.46 -22.69 12.19
C LEU A 782 7.79 -21.40 12.65
N THR A 783 6.52 -21.47 13.05
CA THR A 783 5.77 -20.33 13.60
C THR A 783 5.04 -20.71 14.89
N GLY A 784 4.70 -19.71 15.70
CA GLY A 784 3.88 -19.86 16.90
C GLY A 784 3.58 -18.48 17.51
N LYS A 785 2.57 -18.37 18.37
CA LYS A 785 2.17 -17.08 18.97
C LYS A 785 2.23 -17.13 20.49
N GLY A 786 2.93 -16.18 21.10
CA GLY A 786 2.85 -15.90 22.53
C GLY A 786 1.56 -15.15 22.86
N ASP A 787 0.70 -15.75 23.69
CA ASP A 787 -0.48 -15.10 24.26
C ASP A 787 -0.26 -14.67 25.72
N ILE A 788 -0.90 -13.57 26.11
CA ILE A 788 -0.83 -13.00 27.46
C ILE A 788 -1.62 -13.91 28.43
N MET A 789 -1.12 -14.11 29.65
CA MET A 789 -1.74 -15.00 30.63
C MET A 789 -3.03 -14.41 31.19
N THR A 790 -4.17 -15.01 30.82
CA THR A 790 -5.49 -14.73 31.39
C THR A 790 -6.06 -15.96 32.10
N ASP A 791 -6.64 -15.75 33.29
CA ASP A 791 -7.23 -16.74 34.22
C ASP A 791 -6.27 -17.65 35.04
N PRO A 792 -6.37 -17.70 36.40
CA PRO A 792 -5.35 -18.30 37.26
C PRO A 792 -5.73 -19.68 37.85
N THR A 793 -6.07 -20.67 37.03
CA THR A 793 -6.71 -21.92 37.51
C THR A 793 -5.92 -23.24 37.41
N ARG A 794 -4.73 -23.30 36.77
CA ARG A 794 -3.98 -24.58 36.60
C ARG A 794 -2.45 -24.51 36.79
N LEU A 795 -1.98 -24.42 38.04
CA LEU A 795 -0.64 -24.87 38.44
C LEU A 795 -0.70 -25.98 39.49
N THR A 796 -1.08 -27.19 39.05
CA THR A 796 -0.91 -28.43 39.81
C THR A 796 0.25 -29.26 39.23
N GLY A 797 1.46 -28.99 39.72
CA GLY A 797 2.70 -29.63 39.25
C GLY A 797 3.86 -29.37 40.19
N ASN A 798 4.03 -30.25 41.19
CA ASN A 798 5.05 -30.08 42.23
C ASN A 798 6.49 -30.09 41.67
N THR A 799 7.30 -29.11 42.06
CA THR A 799 8.54 -29.43 42.79
C THR A 799 8.94 -28.27 43.69
N SER A 800 9.25 -28.58 44.95
CA SER A 800 9.42 -27.62 46.04
C SER A 800 10.89 -27.35 46.36
N TYR A 801 11.24 -26.10 46.70
CA TYR A 801 12.30 -25.84 47.67
C TYR A 801 11.92 -24.71 48.65
N LEU A 802 11.94 -25.07 49.93
CA LEU A 802 11.92 -24.22 51.13
C LEU A 802 13.40 -23.86 51.47
N VAL A 803 13.80 -22.89 52.30
CA VAL A 803 13.20 -21.76 53.06
C VAL A 803 14.38 -20.87 53.53
N GLY A 804 14.16 -19.61 53.90
CA GLY A 804 15.18 -18.79 54.60
C GLY A 804 15.01 -17.28 54.35
N ASP A 805 14.16 -16.55 55.08
CA ASP A 805 14.28 -16.10 56.49
C ASP A 805 14.82 -14.65 56.56
N ASP A 806 14.57 -13.98 57.68
CA ASP A 806 14.30 -12.54 57.77
C ASP A 806 15.50 -11.56 57.68
N THR A 807 15.13 -10.28 57.59
CA THR A 807 15.96 -9.06 57.72
C THR A 807 16.78 -8.60 56.52
N ILE A 808 16.30 -7.52 55.89
CA ILE A 808 17.05 -6.26 55.68
C ILE A 808 16.03 -5.17 55.37
N SER A 809 16.07 -4.05 56.10
CA SER A 809 15.31 -2.86 55.77
C SER A 809 16.00 -2.07 54.65
N SER A 810 15.26 -1.72 53.61
CA SER A 810 15.74 -0.83 52.54
C SER A 810 14.52 -0.17 51.89
N PRO A 811 14.47 1.18 51.77
CA PRO A 811 13.34 1.86 51.16
C PRO A 811 13.16 1.42 49.70
N LEU A 812 11.91 1.29 49.28
CA LEU A 812 11.57 0.91 47.91
C LEU A 812 11.87 2.08 46.96
N LEU A 813 12.93 1.98 46.16
CA LEU A 813 13.29 3.03 45.20
C LEU A 813 12.42 2.91 43.93
N VAL A 814 11.15 3.31 44.06
CA VAL A 814 10.22 3.47 42.94
C VAL A 814 10.81 4.50 41.97
N THR A 815 11.17 4.02 40.77
CA THR A 815 11.61 4.89 39.68
C THR A 815 10.51 4.96 38.64
N PHE A 816 9.92 6.15 38.47
CA PHE A 816 8.83 6.39 37.54
C PHE A 816 9.35 6.56 36.12
N MET A 817 8.79 5.81 35.17
CA MET A 817 8.86 6.11 33.74
C MET A 817 7.47 6.52 33.23
N SER A 818 7.42 7.28 32.14
CA SER A 818 6.24 8.05 31.70
C SER A 818 4.95 7.21 31.63
N PRO A 819 3.78 7.78 31.97
CA PRO A 819 2.51 7.05 32.05
C PRO A 819 2.17 6.38 30.71
N LEU A 820 1.78 5.11 30.79
CA LEU A 820 1.47 4.25 29.64
C LEU A 820 0.06 4.49 29.10
N ALA A 821 -0.88 4.88 29.96
CA ALA A 821 -2.23 5.27 29.59
C ALA A 821 -2.87 6.17 30.66
N ALA A 822 -3.80 7.01 30.23
CA ALA A 822 -4.72 7.76 31.08
C ALA A 822 -6.16 7.43 30.67
N ALA A 823 -6.98 6.97 31.62
CA ALA A 823 -8.37 6.62 31.37
C ALA A 823 -9.31 7.56 32.15
N VAL A 824 -10.26 8.19 31.47
CA VAL A 824 -11.29 9.01 32.11
C VAL A 824 -12.49 8.11 32.41
N THR A 825 -12.62 7.71 33.66
CA THR A 825 -13.77 6.91 34.14
C THR A 825 -14.88 7.83 34.70
N PRO A 826 -16.12 7.34 34.87
CA PRO A 826 -17.18 8.10 35.54
C PRO A 826 -16.88 8.49 37.01
N ALA A 827 -15.84 7.92 37.62
CA ALA A 827 -15.41 8.24 38.99
C ALA A 827 -14.18 9.17 39.06
N GLY A 828 -13.45 9.36 37.95
CA GLY A 828 -12.24 10.18 37.91
C GLY A 828 -11.25 9.76 36.82
N VAL A 829 -10.13 10.49 36.73
CA VAL A 829 -9.01 10.16 35.84
C VAL A 829 -8.08 9.16 36.53
N GLU A 830 -7.93 8.00 35.92
CA GLU A 830 -7.04 6.93 36.35
C GLU A 830 -5.76 6.98 35.49
N LEU A 831 -4.58 6.88 36.13
CA LEU A 831 -3.28 7.07 35.48
C LEU A 831 -2.40 5.85 35.71
N ASN A 832 -2.12 5.10 34.64
CA ASN A 832 -1.31 3.88 34.71
C ASN A 832 0.16 4.19 34.40
N TRP A 833 1.02 3.94 35.38
CA TRP A 833 2.47 4.13 35.31
C TRP A 833 3.18 2.79 35.40
N GLU A 834 4.27 2.61 34.67
CA GLU A 834 5.19 1.51 34.92
C GLU A 834 6.13 1.86 36.08
N ILE A 835 6.14 1.05 37.13
CA ILE A 835 6.96 1.23 38.34
C ILE A 835 8.02 0.13 38.39
N ALA A 836 9.28 0.54 38.28
CA ALA A 836 10.41 -0.33 38.61
C ALA A 836 10.60 -0.37 40.14
N ALA A 837 10.31 -1.53 40.74
CA ALA A 837 10.49 -1.82 42.17
C ALA A 837 11.63 -2.83 42.36
N THR A 838 12.61 -2.53 43.22
CA THR A 838 13.92 -3.22 43.23
C THR A 838 14.18 -4.16 44.41
N ASN A 839 13.21 -4.37 45.31
CA ASN A 839 13.36 -5.20 46.52
C ASN A 839 12.36 -6.38 46.57
N ARG A 840 12.63 -7.36 47.43
CA ARG A 840 12.16 -8.75 47.31
C ARG A 840 10.67 -9.04 47.58
N ASN A 841 9.86 -8.08 48.03
CA ASN A 841 8.42 -8.31 48.21
C ASN A 841 7.71 -8.18 46.86
N GLN A 842 6.93 -9.20 46.49
CA GLN A 842 6.02 -9.09 45.36
C GLN A 842 4.85 -8.18 45.75
N ILE A 843 4.63 -7.13 44.95
CA ILE A 843 3.46 -6.26 45.05
C ILE A 843 2.40 -6.86 44.13
N ALA A 844 1.17 -7.01 44.61
CA ALA A 844 0.06 -7.53 43.82
C ALA A 844 -0.58 -6.44 42.96
N GLU A 845 -0.81 -5.26 43.55
CA GLU A 845 -1.46 -4.13 42.91
C GLU A 845 -0.98 -2.79 43.50
N ILE A 846 -1.00 -1.74 42.68
CA ILE A 846 -0.71 -0.36 43.09
C ILE A 846 -1.79 0.53 42.47
N HIS A 847 -2.46 1.32 43.29
CA HIS A 847 -3.48 2.27 42.84
C HIS A 847 -3.10 3.70 43.24
N LEU A 848 -3.16 4.62 42.29
CA LEU A 848 -2.87 6.05 42.48
C LEU A 848 -4.12 6.87 42.18
N TRP A 849 -4.49 7.79 43.07
CA TRP A 849 -5.65 8.66 42.91
C TRP A 849 -5.38 10.11 43.31
N LYS A 850 -6.13 10.98 42.66
CA LYS A 850 -6.13 12.43 42.88
C LYS A 850 -7.24 12.80 43.87
N ALA A 851 -6.89 13.03 45.13
CA ALA A 851 -7.83 13.53 46.12
C ALA A 851 -8.10 15.03 45.89
N GLN A 852 -9.36 15.45 46.03
CA GLN A 852 -9.72 16.87 45.98
C GLN A 852 -9.33 17.57 47.30
N ALA A 853 -9.00 18.87 47.23
CA ALA A 853 -8.32 19.57 48.32
C ALA A 853 -9.12 19.58 49.65
N VAL A 854 -8.58 18.88 50.66
CA VAL A 854 -9.09 18.88 52.03
C VAL A 854 -8.61 20.15 52.76
N LYS A 855 -9.43 20.71 53.65
CA LYS A 855 -9.16 22.00 54.31
C LYS A 855 -8.07 21.91 55.40
N GLY A 856 -6.82 21.84 54.98
CA GLY A 856 -5.61 21.89 55.80
C GLY A 856 -4.35 21.76 54.94
N ASN A 857 -3.17 21.93 55.52
CA ASN A 857 -1.93 21.56 54.81
C ASN A 857 -1.90 20.03 54.62
N CYS A 858 -1.60 19.53 53.42
CA CYS A 858 -1.34 18.09 53.25
C CYS A 858 -0.16 17.72 54.18
N PRO A 859 -0.26 16.67 55.03
CA PRO A 859 0.84 16.24 55.89
C PRO A 859 2.07 15.83 55.10
N GLU A 860 3.26 15.97 55.71
CA GLU A 860 4.47 15.29 55.21
C GLU A 860 4.45 13.84 55.70
N ASP A 861 4.31 12.91 54.75
CA ASP A 861 4.48 11.45 54.84
C ASP A 861 4.01 10.77 56.16
N ILE A 862 2.69 10.76 56.39
CA ILE A 862 2.07 9.97 57.47
C ILE A 862 1.77 8.54 56.97
N HIS A 863 2.49 7.56 57.51
CA HIS A 863 2.13 6.15 57.42
C HIS A 863 0.86 5.85 58.24
N GLN A 864 -0.01 5.00 57.70
CA GLN A 864 -1.22 4.43 58.32
C GLN A 864 -2.36 5.42 58.62
N TYR A 865 -3.39 5.37 57.76
CA TYR A 865 -4.78 5.65 58.12
C TYR A 865 -5.61 4.35 58.03
N ASP A 866 -6.69 4.27 58.82
CA ASP A 866 -7.71 3.22 58.72
C ASP A 866 -8.36 3.26 57.32
N PRO A 867 -8.50 2.12 56.60
CA PRO A 867 -9.18 2.05 55.32
C PRO A 867 -10.57 2.72 55.27
N LYS A 868 -11.31 2.76 56.39
CA LYS A 868 -12.59 3.49 56.46
C LYS A 868 -12.45 4.99 56.17
N THR A 869 -11.44 5.64 56.74
CA THR A 869 -11.27 7.10 56.62
C THR A 869 -10.92 7.50 55.19
N ALA A 870 -10.21 6.64 54.44
CA ALA A 870 -9.97 6.85 53.01
C ALA A 870 -11.25 6.72 52.17
N VAL A 871 -12.10 5.72 52.48
CA VAL A 871 -13.37 5.49 51.76
C VAL A 871 -14.39 6.62 52.01
N GLU A 872 -14.45 7.20 53.21
CA GLU A 872 -15.33 8.35 53.50
C GLU A 872 -14.93 9.61 52.72
N LEU A 873 -13.64 9.82 52.44
CA LEU A 873 -13.15 10.94 51.62
C LEU A 873 -13.46 10.80 50.13
N ALA A 874 -13.63 9.58 49.61
CA ALA A 874 -13.88 9.33 48.19
C ALA A 874 -15.35 9.55 47.76
N ASN A 875 -16.30 9.67 48.71
CA ASN A 875 -17.73 9.47 48.46
C ASN A 875 -18.63 10.71 48.70
N GLN A 876 -18.10 11.93 48.71
CA GLN A 876 -18.91 13.15 48.88
C GLN A 876 -18.94 14.06 47.64
N PRO A 877 -20.01 14.03 46.82
CA PRO A 877 -20.24 15.01 45.77
C PRO A 877 -20.86 16.31 46.32
N HIS A 878 -20.51 17.43 45.69
CA HIS A 878 -21.03 18.80 45.92
C HIS A 878 -20.66 19.49 47.26
N LEU A 879 -19.60 20.29 47.22
CA LEU A 879 -19.42 21.47 48.08
C LEU A 879 -18.86 22.63 47.23
N ASP A 880 -19.72 23.59 46.88
CA ASP A 880 -19.29 24.86 46.27
C ASP A 880 -18.50 25.70 47.28
N TYR A 881 -17.23 26.01 47.01
CA TYR A 881 -16.56 27.22 47.51
C TYR A 881 -15.24 27.50 46.77
N GLN A 882 -14.86 28.78 46.65
CA GLN A 882 -13.57 29.20 46.11
C GLN A 882 -12.44 29.10 47.17
N GLY A 883 -11.28 28.57 46.77
CA GLY A 883 -10.08 28.41 47.60
C GLY A 883 -8.83 28.13 46.76
N THR A 884 -7.64 28.36 47.32
CA THR A 884 -6.35 28.34 46.57
C THR A 884 -5.77 26.94 46.38
N ASN A 885 -5.16 26.70 45.22
CA ASN A 885 -4.55 25.43 44.82
C ASN A 885 -3.43 24.92 45.73
N THR A 886 -3.65 23.76 46.35
CA THR A 886 -2.64 22.70 46.52
C THR A 886 -3.33 21.35 46.30
N THR A 887 -2.69 20.44 45.55
CA THR A 887 -3.22 19.10 45.28
C THR A 887 -2.40 18.08 46.09
N CYS A 888 -3.08 17.26 46.90
CA CYS A 888 -2.46 16.08 47.51
C CYS A 888 -2.73 14.86 46.62
N TYR A 889 -1.73 13.98 46.43
CA TYR A 889 -1.90 12.68 45.76
C TYR A 889 -1.91 11.56 46.78
N GLY A 890 -2.76 10.55 46.57
CA GLY A 890 -2.85 9.35 47.41
C GLY A 890 -2.44 8.10 46.64
N LEU A 891 -1.77 7.18 47.34
CA LEU A 891 -1.27 5.92 46.82
C LEU A 891 -1.68 4.78 47.77
N GLN A 892 -2.24 3.71 47.22
CA GLN A 892 -2.37 2.41 47.89
C GLN A 892 -1.39 1.43 47.28
N VAL A 893 -0.74 0.65 48.13
CA VAL A 893 0.05 -0.52 47.76
C VAL A 893 -0.61 -1.74 48.38
N ILE A 894 -0.88 -2.77 47.57
CA ILE A 894 -1.42 -4.06 48.00
C ILE A 894 -0.30 -5.10 47.84
N GLU A 895 0.19 -5.64 48.94
CA GLU A 895 1.23 -6.68 48.92
C GLU A 895 0.60 -8.08 48.71
N TYR A 896 1.38 -9.03 48.16
CA TYR A 896 0.86 -10.34 47.70
C TYR A 896 0.30 -11.25 48.80
N ASN A 897 0.40 -10.84 50.07
CA ASN A 897 -0.19 -11.50 51.23
C ASN A 897 -1.56 -10.92 51.65
N GLY A 898 -2.01 -9.82 51.03
CA GLY A 898 -3.25 -9.12 51.36
C GLY A 898 -3.10 -7.96 52.34
N ASP A 899 -1.88 -7.58 52.74
CA ASP A 899 -1.65 -6.35 53.49
C ASP A 899 -1.77 -5.11 52.58
N VAL A 900 -2.42 -4.06 53.09
CA VAL A 900 -2.80 -2.86 52.32
C VAL A 900 -2.26 -1.61 53.01
N THR A 901 -1.28 -0.96 52.39
CA THR A 901 -0.63 0.24 52.94
C THR A 901 -0.98 1.49 52.13
N TRP A 902 -1.29 2.59 52.83
CA TRP A 902 -1.74 3.85 52.25
C TRP A 902 -0.73 4.97 52.53
N TYR A 903 -0.49 5.81 51.52
CA TYR A 903 0.40 6.97 51.55
C TYR A 903 -0.31 8.19 50.94
N ILE A 904 -0.05 9.38 51.46
CA ILE A 904 -0.56 10.65 50.91
C ILE A 904 0.57 11.68 50.96
N THR A 905 0.81 12.40 49.85
CA THR A 905 1.89 13.40 49.77
C THR A 905 1.49 14.60 48.89
N GLN A 906 2.31 15.65 48.87
CA GLN A 906 2.06 16.86 48.08
C GLN A 906 2.56 16.72 46.63
N ALA A 907 1.82 17.31 45.68
CA ALA A 907 2.35 17.55 44.34
C ALA A 907 3.61 18.45 44.41
N ARG A 908 4.68 18.03 43.73
CA ARG A 908 5.90 18.81 43.47
C ARG A 908 6.06 19.05 41.98
#